data_AF-A0A642HTD5-F1
#
_entry.id   AF-A0A642HTD5-F1
#
_cell.length_a   1.000
_cell.length_b   1.000
_cell.length_c   1.000
_cell.angle_alpha   90.00
_cell.angle_beta   90.00
_cell.angle_gamma   90.00
#
_symmetry.space_group_name_H-M   'P 1'
#
loop_
_entity.id
_entity.type
_entity.pdbx_description
1 polymer ?
#
loop_
_entity_poly.entity_id
_entity_poly.type
_entity_poly.pdbx_seq_one_letter_code
_entity_poly.pdbx_strand_id
1 'polypeptide(L)'
;MKQIQPVFLAMKFSFLIFFFFSLPVGAQSIFQKYERFLTEPRSYVCYRTDGKLKIDGKLDEVSWQEAKPTAPFVDISGEGFPTPKYETTAKMLWDDEYLYIGAMLQEDDIKARLTQRDTIIYYDNDFEVFIDPDWDGHNYFEIETNVRGVIFDLMLDRPYRSGGNFMVQWDCPGLKLAIHREGTLNKSKDKDKYWSVEMAIPHKALTMNFNNPLKAGNCWRINFSRVQWLKAGGPEENWVWTPTGKVDMHMPDRWGYLFFADEKVGTPEHTFALPYNASVYKLLWAMFYVQQERYAKEKNYLRTEQDFFLTDAELKGLPQGAQISVEATWNTYQIAITVPGEGRRYIINNEGRFWTEKIAPRQVKNWVWTRINKSKSETDYRQWFALLKECGISGVMFEGYDENLYRMCKEAGLEAHFWKWTMNRAELLNVHPDWFAVNRKGESTHDKPAYVNYYRFLCPNHEGVAQYLADDYVKIAHLPYVDGVHLDYVRFPDVVLPVSLWKNYGIEQTSEHPEYDYCYCDVCRTKFKEQTGRDPLELKYPMEDQSWINFRLDAISRVVDQITKAVKADGKAISAAVFPGPSMAKKMVRQDWGNWSLDAYFPMIYNGFYYEGPEWIGRSVQESVKTVDGRAKVYAGLMFPDIKNDFEKALDEAFDNGASGVSFFDGPSDEYLHRFKAYLDKKGLKTE
;
A
#
# COMPACT_ATOMS: atom_id res chain seq x y z
N MET A 1 87.07 21.88 25.47
CA MET A 1 87.05 22.37 24.06
C MET A 1 86.35 21.32 23.18
N LYS A 2 86.08 21.65 21.91
CA LYS A 2 85.72 20.78 20.73
C LYS A 2 86.04 19.27 20.90
N GLN A 3 85.31 18.28 20.36
CA GLN A 3 84.34 18.11 19.23
C GLN A 3 83.34 16.95 19.62
N ILE A 4 82.10 16.77 19.11
CA ILE A 4 81.66 16.29 17.77
C ILE A 4 82.26 14.89 17.43
N GLN A 5 81.52 13.84 17.00
CA GLN A 5 80.14 13.74 16.46
C GLN A 5 79.25 12.64 17.16
N PRO A 6 78.56 11.62 16.57
CA PRO A 6 77.37 10.99 17.23
C PRO A 6 77.41 9.45 17.46
N VAL A 7 76.32 8.90 18.04
CA VAL A 7 75.88 7.48 17.92
C VAL A 7 74.36 7.45 17.65
N PHE A 8 73.89 6.54 16.80
CA PHE A 8 72.46 6.39 16.46
C PHE A 8 71.67 5.70 17.58
N LEU A 9 70.43 6.16 17.80
CA LEU A 9 69.39 5.37 18.47
C LEU A 9 68.06 5.52 17.71
N ALA A 10 67.46 4.42 17.28
CA ALA A 10 66.29 4.43 16.42
C ALA A 10 64.98 4.57 17.23
N MET A 11 64.43 5.78 17.29
CA MET A 11 63.09 6.01 17.85
C MET A 11 62.01 5.69 16.81
N LYS A 12 61.18 4.68 17.09
CA LYS A 12 60.00 4.35 16.27
C LYS A 12 58.91 5.41 16.48
N PHE A 13 58.54 6.14 15.44
CA PHE A 13 57.33 6.96 15.43
C PHE A 13 56.09 6.08 15.24
N SER A 14 55.37 5.79 16.32
CA SER A 14 54.01 5.27 16.24
C SER A 14 53.04 6.42 15.95
N PHE A 15 52.64 6.57 14.69
CA PHE A 15 51.51 7.45 14.34
C PHE A 15 50.22 6.87 14.92
N LEU A 16 49.74 7.45 16.02
CA LEU A 16 48.45 7.08 16.61
C LEU A 16 47.31 7.73 15.79
N ILE A 17 46.95 7.09 14.68
CA ILE A 17 45.78 7.49 13.90
C ILE A 17 44.55 7.19 14.75
N PHE A 18 43.97 8.24 15.35
CA PHE A 18 42.63 8.18 15.92
C PHE A 18 41.63 7.99 14.77
N PHE A 19 41.34 6.73 14.45
CA PHE A 19 40.10 6.39 13.77
C PHE A 19 38.95 6.81 14.69
N PHE A 20 38.33 7.95 14.37
CA PHE A 20 36.95 8.19 14.73
C PHE A 20 36.11 7.14 14.01
N PHE A 21 35.94 5.99 14.65
CA PHE A 21 34.81 5.11 14.36
C PHE A 21 33.55 5.89 14.75
N SER A 22 33.00 6.61 13.77
CA SER A 22 31.59 6.92 13.73
C SER A 22 30.86 5.58 13.67
N LEU A 23 30.60 5.01 14.85
CA LEU A 23 29.57 3.98 15.00
C LEU A 23 28.32 4.50 14.28
N PRO A 24 27.66 3.70 13.44
CA PRO A 24 26.39 4.11 12.89
C PRO A 24 25.44 4.33 14.07
N VAL A 25 25.13 5.60 14.34
CA VAL A 25 24.04 5.95 15.25
C VAL A 25 22.78 5.47 14.55
N GLY A 26 22.36 4.25 14.90
CA GLY A 26 21.12 3.68 14.39
C GLY A 26 20.01 4.69 14.63
N ALA A 27 19.27 5.04 13.57
CA ALA A 27 18.22 6.04 13.65
C ALA A 27 17.27 5.65 14.80
N GLN A 28 17.12 6.54 15.79
CA GLN A 28 16.25 6.27 16.92
C GLN A 28 14.82 6.08 16.39
N SER A 29 14.23 4.91 16.68
CA SER A 29 12.86 4.57 16.30
C SER A 29 11.92 5.74 16.62
N ILE A 30 11.08 6.11 15.65
CA ILE A 30 10.15 7.22 15.83
C ILE A 30 9.09 6.90 16.89
N PHE A 31 8.79 5.61 17.12
CA PHE A 31 7.99 5.18 18.28
C PHE A 31 8.67 5.47 19.63
N GLN A 32 9.99 5.33 19.73
CA GLN A 32 10.74 5.71 20.94
C GLN A 32 10.84 7.24 21.08
N LYS A 33 11.15 7.94 19.98
CA LYS A 33 11.29 9.41 19.96
C LYS A 33 10.02 10.14 20.40
N TYR A 34 8.85 9.59 20.09
CA TYR A 34 7.54 10.18 20.39
C TYR A 34 6.73 9.35 21.38
N GLU A 35 7.36 8.52 22.21
CA GLU A 35 6.69 7.55 23.11
C GLU A 35 5.53 8.16 23.93
N ARG A 36 5.71 9.38 24.46
CA ARG A 36 4.70 10.11 25.25
C ARG A 36 3.46 10.52 24.45
N PHE A 37 3.63 10.78 23.15
CA PHE A 37 2.55 11.09 22.21
C PHE A 37 1.98 9.83 21.53
N LEU A 38 2.47 8.64 21.90
CA LEU A 38 2.13 7.35 21.30
C LEU A 38 1.80 6.26 22.36
N THR A 39 1.51 6.68 23.59
CA THR A 39 0.88 5.81 24.60
C THR A 39 -0.56 5.50 24.18
N GLU A 40 -1.07 4.34 24.59
CA GLU A 40 -2.43 3.89 24.27
C GLU A 40 -3.47 4.70 25.07
N PRO A 41 -4.41 5.39 24.40
CA PRO A 41 -5.45 6.13 25.11
C PRO A 41 -6.45 5.19 25.80
N ARG A 42 -6.91 5.59 27.00
CA ARG A 42 -7.89 4.80 27.78
C ARG A 42 -9.22 4.63 27.03
N SER A 43 -9.95 3.56 27.33
CA SER A 43 -11.26 3.28 26.73
C SER A 43 -12.35 3.11 27.80
N TYR A 44 -13.61 3.34 27.42
CA TYR A 44 -14.78 3.23 28.28
C TYR A 44 -15.99 2.74 27.46
N VAL A 45 -16.71 1.76 27.99
CA VAL A 45 -17.99 1.30 27.42
C VAL A 45 -19.12 2.08 28.06
N CYS A 46 -19.75 2.93 27.28
CA CYS A 46 -20.93 3.70 27.62
C CYS A 46 -22.17 2.82 27.45
N TYR A 47 -22.78 2.42 28.56
CA TYR A 47 -24.02 1.63 28.57
C TYR A 47 -25.25 2.54 28.58
N ARG A 48 -26.41 1.99 28.20
CA ARG A 48 -27.68 2.71 28.23
C ARG A 48 -28.19 2.89 29.67
N THR A 49 -28.84 4.01 29.97
CA THR A 49 -29.50 4.20 31.28
C THR A 49 -30.66 3.21 31.46
N ASP A 50 -30.96 2.84 32.71
CA ASP A 50 -32.23 2.19 33.05
C ASP A 50 -33.23 3.22 33.58
N GLY A 51 -33.91 3.90 32.65
CA GLY A 51 -34.84 4.98 32.95
C GLY A 51 -34.22 6.36 32.78
N LYS A 52 -34.82 7.36 33.44
CA LYS A 52 -34.42 8.77 33.33
C LYS A 52 -33.63 9.21 34.55
N LEU A 53 -32.45 9.78 34.32
CA LEU A 53 -31.64 10.44 35.34
C LEU A 53 -32.22 11.82 35.67
N LYS A 54 -32.07 12.25 36.92
CA LYS A 54 -32.69 13.46 37.48
C LYS A 54 -31.58 14.44 37.89
N ILE A 55 -30.98 15.05 36.86
CA ILE A 55 -29.81 15.95 36.93
C ILE A 55 -29.93 16.97 38.08
N ASP A 56 -29.33 16.64 39.23
CA ASP A 56 -29.30 17.46 40.45
C ASP A 56 -27.91 17.54 41.11
N GLY A 57 -26.93 16.83 40.55
CA GLY A 57 -25.52 16.83 40.95
C GLY A 57 -25.14 15.60 41.77
N LYS A 58 -26.10 14.76 42.16
CA LYS A 58 -25.89 13.54 42.93
C LYS A 58 -25.95 12.32 42.03
N LEU A 59 -24.89 11.52 42.06
CA LEU A 59 -24.79 10.30 41.27
C LEU A 59 -25.43 9.11 42.02
N ASP A 60 -26.65 9.28 42.53
CA ASP A 60 -27.29 8.33 43.48
C ASP A 60 -28.37 7.40 42.87
N GLU A 61 -28.81 7.61 41.64
CA GLU A 61 -29.65 6.64 40.92
C GLU A 61 -28.95 5.30 40.66
N VAL A 62 -29.75 4.23 40.56
CA VAL A 62 -29.28 2.86 40.28
C VAL A 62 -28.32 2.82 39.09
N SER A 63 -28.66 3.48 37.98
CA SER A 63 -27.79 3.53 36.80
C SER A 63 -26.44 4.20 37.07
N TRP A 64 -26.38 5.26 37.89
CA TRP A 64 -25.12 5.86 38.32
C TRP A 64 -24.34 4.97 39.29
N GLN A 65 -25.01 4.18 40.12
CA GLN A 65 -24.36 3.24 41.04
C GLN A 65 -23.74 2.06 40.28
N GLU A 66 -24.44 1.49 39.30
CA GLU A 66 -23.98 0.37 38.46
C GLU A 66 -22.93 0.78 37.41
N ALA A 67 -22.94 2.03 36.95
CA ALA A 67 -21.94 2.54 36.01
C ALA A 67 -20.53 2.47 36.62
N LYS A 68 -19.60 1.77 35.95
CA LYS A 68 -18.19 1.70 36.39
C LYS A 68 -17.56 3.10 36.36
N PRO A 69 -16.77 3.51 37.37
CA PRO A 69 -15.95 4.71 37.26
C PRO A 69 -14.83 4.51 36.24
N THR A 70 -14.34 5.60 35.66
CA THR A 70 -13.04 5.63 34.99
C THR A 70 -11.93 5.26 35.97
N ALA A 71 -10.78 4.81 35.45
CA ALA A 71 -9.55 4.88 36.22
C ALA A 71 -9.29 6.32 36.71
N PRO A 72 -8.69 6.52 37.90
CA PRO A 72 -8.37 7.85 38.43
C PRO A 72 -7.56 8.72 37.46
N PHE A 73 -7.75 10.02 37.57
CA PHE A 73 -7.07 11.01 36.75
C PHE A 73 -5.57 11.06 37.08
N VAL A 74 -4.76 11.50 36.13
CA VAL A 74 -3.29 11.57 36.19
C VAL A 74 -2.79 12.93 35.67
N ASP A 75 -1.52 13.29 35.88
CA ASP A 75 -0.93 14.47 35.21
C ASP A 75 -1.10 14.35 33.69
N ILE A 76 -1.48 15.45 33.02
CA ILE A 76 -1.67 15.54 31.57
C ILE A 76 -0.46 15.05 30.74
N SER A 77 0.74 15.15 31.31
CA SER A 77 2.02 14.73 30.72
C SER A 77 2.27 13.22 30.83
N GLY A 78 1.52 12.51 31.68
CA GLY A 78 1.58 11.06 31.83
C GLY A 78 2.63 10.55 32.81
N GLU A 79 3.24 9.41 32.49
CA GLU A 79 4.17 8.69 33.39
C GLU A 79 5.45 9.50 33.68
N GLY A 80 5.92 9.41 34.92
CA GLY A 80 7.09 10.16 35.41
C GLY A 80 6.78 11.54 35.99
N PHE A 81 5.52 11.98 35.96
CA PHE A 81 5.03 13.20 36.60
C PHE A 81 4.30 12.90 37.93
N PRO A 82 4.06 13.90 38.79
CA PRO A 82 3.42 13.68 40.09
C PRO A 82 2.00 13.11 39.98
N THR A 83 1.66 12.16 40.85
CA THR A 83 0.27 11.72 41.01
C THR A 83 -0.58 12.87 41.58
N PRO A 84 -1.77 13.15 41.03
CA PRO A 84 -2.74 14.08 41.58
C PRO A 84 -2.93 13.98 43.10
N LYS A 85 -2.99 15.13 43.79
CA LYS A 85 -3.13 15.20 45.25
C LYS A 85 -4.48 14.67 45.74
N TYR A 86 -5.54 14.86 44.95
CA TYR A 86 -6.89 14.44 45.27
C TYR A 86 -7.42 13.54 44.15
N GLU A 87 -8.20 12.52 44.51
CA GLU A 87 -8.79 11.64 43.50
C GLU A 87 -9.83 12.37 42.64
N THR A 88 -9.89 12.02 41.37
CA THR A 88 -10.96 12.42 40.46
C THR A 88 -11.26 11.27 39.50
N THR A 89 -12.54 10.97 39.33
CA THR A 89 -13.07 9.95 38.43
C THR A 89 -14.35 10.45 37.76
N ALA A 90 -14.67 9.88 36.59
CA ALA A 90 -15.91 10.13 35.87
C ALA A 90 -16.69 8.82 35.64
N LYS A 91 -17.97 8.94 35.31
CA LYS A 91 -18.87 7.89 34.83
C LYS A 91 -19.61 8.41 33.60
N MET A 92 -19.88 7.56 32.63
CA MET A 92 -20.59 7.93 31.40
C MET A 92 -21.71 6.95 31.10
N LEU A 93 -22.86 7.48 30.70
CA LEU A 93 -24.05 6.72 30.30
C LEU A 93 -24.72 7.43 29.11
N TRP A 94 -25.63 6.78 28.39
CA TRP A 94 -26.35 7.42 27.28
C TRP A 94 -27.81 6.96 27.12
N ASP A 95 -28.61 7.76 26.43
CA ASP A 95 -29.91 7.37 25.88
C ASP A 95 -30.12 8.02 24.49
N ASP A 96 -31.32 7.89 23.89
CA ASP A 96 -31.58 8.45 22.55
C ASP A 96 -31.61 9.99 22.52
N GLU A 97 -31.58 10.68 23.66
CA GLU A 97 -31.58 12.14 23.77
C GLU A 97 -30.20 12.69 24.22
N TYR A 98 -29.52 12.08 25.19
CA TYR A 98 -28.32 12.64 25.84
C TYR A 98 -27.12 11.68 25.95
N LEU A 99 -25.92 12.28 25.94
CA LEU A 99 -24.75 11.76 26.65
C LEU A 99 -24.80 12.27 28.10
N TYR A 100 -24.72 11.36 29.07
CA TYR A 100 -24.68 11.68 30.50
C TYR A 100 -23.26 11.54 31.04
N ILE A 101 -22.83 12.50 31.86
CA ILE A 101 -21.49 12.52 32.47
C ILE A 101 -21.62 12.86 33.95
N GLY A 102 -21.13 11.97 34.80
CA GLY A 102 -21.12 12.13 36.26
C GLY A 102 -19.69 12.09 36.78
N ALA A 103 -19.19 13.20 37.33
CA ALA A 103 -17.82 13.29 37.85
C ALA A 103 -17.80 13.44 39.37
N MET A 104 -16.79 12.83 40.00
CA MET A 104 -16.56 12.84 41.44
C MET A 104 -15.18 13.43 41.72
N LEU A 105 -15.13 14.61 42.35
CA LEU A 105 -13.92 15.39 42.56
C LEU A 105 -13.66 15.55 44.06
N GLN A 106 -12.71 14.78 44.60
CA GLN A 106 -12.27 14.98 45.99
C GLN A 106 -11.68 16.38 46.15
N GLU A 107 -12.08 17.10 47.20
CA GLU A 107 -11.53 18.41 47.55
C GLU A 107 -11.67 18.66 49.05
N ASP A 108 -10.58 19.12 49.68
CA ASP A 108 -10.53 19.41 51.12
C ASP A 108 -10.97 20.86 51.44
N ASP A 109 -11.00 21.75 50.44
CA ASP A 109 -11.21 23.20 50.59
C ASP A 109 -11.90 23.77 49.34
N ILE A 110 -13.23 23.64 49.27
CA ILE A 110 -14.05 23.91 48.09
C ILE A 110 -14.11 25.42 47.79
N LYS A 111 -13.57 25.83 46.65
CA LYS A 111 -13.44 27.24 46.24
C LYS A 111 -13.95 27.51 44.84
N ALA A 112 -14.62 28.65 44.70
CA ALA A 112 -14.86 29.29 43.41
C ALA A 112 -15.26 30.77 43.59
N ARG A 113 -14.71 31.63 42.74
CA ARG A 113 -14.93 33.09 42.69
C ARG A 113 -15.72 33.51 41.46
N LEU A 114 -15.63 32.77 40.36
CA LEU A 114 -16.29 33.10 39.10
C LEU A 114 -17.79 32.81 39.19
N THR A 115 -18.58 33.72 38.60
CA THR A 115 -20.04 33.77 38.80
C THR A 115 -20.86 34.08 37.55
N GLN A 116 -20.21 34.46 36.46
CA GLN A 116 -20.84 34.82 35.19
C GLN A 116 -20.56 33.72 34.18
N ARG A 117 -21.56 33.35 33.39
CA ARG A 117 -21.37 32.42 32.27
C ARG A 117 -20.34 32.99 31.29
N ASP A 118 -19.63 32.12 30.60
CA ASP A 118 -18.70 32.43 29.51
C ASP A 118 -17.48 33.26 29.94
N THR A 119 -17.18 33.30 31.25
CA THR A 119 -15.85 33.69 31.73
C THR A 119 -14.94 32.48 31.72
N ILE A 120 -13.77 32.63 31.08
CA ILE A 120 -12.61 31.72 31.16
C ILE A 120 -12.48 31.16 32.59
N ILE A 121 -12.80 29.88 32.79
CA ILE A 121 -13.18 29.37 34.12
C ILE A 121 -12.04 28.72 34.90
N TYR A 122 -10.96 28.33 34.22
CA TYR A 122 -9.72 27.80 34.78
C TYR A 122 -8.98 28.71 35.78
N TYR A 123 -9.47 29.93 36.06
CA TYR A 123 -8.99 30.75 37.20
C TYR A 123 -9.61 30.37 38.57
N ASP A 124 -10.58 29.45 38.58
CA ASP A 124 -11.03 28.67 39.75
C ASP A 124 -10.52 27.22 39.65
N ASN A 125 -10.94 26.33 40.56
CA ASN A 125 -10.88 24.88 40.32
C ASN A 125 -12.16 24.46 39.59
N ASP A 126 -12.03 23.59 38.59
CA ASP A 126 -13.11 23.22 37.68
C ASP A 126 -13.11 21.73 37.29
N PHE A 127 -13.94 21.41 36.31
CA PHE A 127 -14.02 20.13 35.62
C PHE A 127 -14.34 20.40 34.14
N GLU A 128 -13.54 19.85 33.24
CA GLU A 128 -13.62 20.09 31.80
C GLU A 128 -14.00 18.79 31.06
N VAL A 129 -14.83 18.89 30.02
CA VAL A 129 -15.28 17.78 29.16
C VAL A 129 -14.93 18.06 27.71
N PHE A 130 -14.22 17.12 27.08
CA PHE A 130 -13.73 17.22 25.70
C PHE A 130 -14.32 16.14 24.82
N ILE A 131 -14.99 16.49 23.71
CA ILE A 131 -15.71 15.51 22.86
C ILE A 131 -15.39 15.72 21.38
N ASP A 132 -14.86 14.68 20.73
CA ASP A 132 -14.73 14.58 19.26
C ASP A 132 -15.63 13.41 18.78
N PRO A 133 -16.79 13.72 18.17
CA PRO A 133 -17.78 12.70 17.79
C PRO A 133 -17.43 11.78 16.62
N ASP A 134 -16.50 12.12 15.72
CA ASP A 134 -16.19 11.26 14.55
C ASP A 134 -14.73 10.86 14.41
N TRP A 135 -13.95 11.04 15.48
CA TRP A 135 -12.57 10.58 15.69
C TRP A 135 -11.55 11.08 14.66
N ASP A 136 -11.95 12.09 13.86
CA ASP A 136 -11.07 12.71 12.88
C ASP A 136 -10.18 13.81 13.48
N GLY A 137 -10.50 14.29 14.69
CA GLY A 137 -9.74 15.28 15.44
C GLY A 137 -10.07 16.75 15.10
N HIS A 138 -11.12 17.04 14.34
CA HIS A 138 -11.62 18.38 13.98
C HIS A 138 -13.06 18.58 14.51
N ASN A 139 -13.58 19.81 14.45
CA ASN A 139 -14.97 20.19 14.81
C ASN A 139 -15.45 19.69 16.20
N TYR A 140 -14.57 19.75 17.19
CA TYR A 140 -14.77 19.13 18.51
C TYR A 140 -15.16 20.15 19.58
N PHE A 141 -15.70 19.64 20.69
CA PHE A 141 -16.42 20.41 21.70
C PHE A 141 -15.70 20.40 23.05
N GLU A 142 -15.87 21.49 23.79
CA GLU A 142 -15.35 21.73 25.14
C GLU A 142 -16.47 22.28 26.02
N ILE A 143 -16.65 21.72 27.22
CA ILE A 143 -17.62 22.18 28.23
C ILE A 143 -16.96 22.14 29.61
N GLU A 144 -16.80 23.31 30.23
CA GLU A 144 -16.11 23.52 31.50
C GLU A 144 -17.11 23.96 32.59
N THR A 145 -16.89 23.53 33.85
CA THR A 145 -17.67 24.03 35.00
C THR A 145 -16.86 24.13 36.28
N ASN A 146 -17.01 25.24 37.03
CA ASN A 146 -16.55 25.33 38.41
C ASN A 146 -17.58 24.74 39.40
N VAL A 147 -17.17 24.63 40.67
CA VAL A 147 -17.98 24.14 41.80
C VAL A 147 -19.18 25.03 42.22
N ARG A 148 -19.56 25.99 41.36
CA ARG A 148 -20.81 26.76 41.46
C ARG A 148 -21.81 26.47 40.33
N GLY A 149 -21.43 25.67 39.33
CA GLY A 149 -22.26 25.42 38.14
C GLY A 149 -22.26 26.61 37.17
N VAL A 150 -21.18 27.39 37.15
CA VAL A 150 -20.92 28.36 36.07
C VAL A 150 -20.36 27.59 34.89
N ILE A 151 -20.90 27.82 33.70
CA ILE A 151 -20.50 27.16 32.46
C ILE A 151 -19.62 28.10 31.64
N PHE A 152 -18.62 27.53 30.97
CA PHE A 152 -17.97 28.06 29.79
C PHE A 152 -17.89 26.91 28.78
N ASP A 153 -18.30 27.13 27.54
CA ASP A 153 -18.35 26.11 26.50
C ASP A 153 -18.07 26.70 25.12
N LEU A 154 -17.49 25.88 24.25
CA LEU A 154 -17.05 26.30 22.91
C LEU A 154 -16.79 25.09 21.99
N MET A 155 -16.64 25.39 20.70
CA MET A 155 -16.15 24.46 19.68
C MET A 155 -14.76 24.89 19.19
N LEU A 156 -13.90 23.94 18.81
CA LEU A 156 -12.72 24.20 17.97
C LEU A 156 -12.88 23.57 16.58
N ASP A 157 -12.46 24.30 15.54
CA ASP A 157 -12.45 23.76 14.18
C ASP A 157 -11.39 22.66 13.99
N ARG A 158 -10.21 22.81 14.62
CA ARG A 158 -9.08 21.86 14.64
C ARG A 158 -8.10 22.19 15.79
N PRO A 159 -7.07 21.38 16.05
CA PRO A 159 -6.09 21.63 17.11
C PRO A 159 -5.28 22.93 16.95
N TYR A 160 -4.90 23.57 18.07
CA TYR A 160 -4.05 24.78 18.06
C TYR A 160 -2.69 24.54 17.39
N ARG A 161 -2.10 23.34 17.56
CA ARG A 161 -0.89 22.88 16.84
C ARG A 161 -1.03 22.86 15.29
N SER A 162 -2.26 23.00 14.79
CA SER A 162 -2.64 23.01 13.39
C SER A 162 -3.22 24.38 12.96
N GLY A 163 -3.12 25.41 13.81
CA GLY A 163 -3.69 26.73 13.54
C GLY A 163 -5.22 26.75 13.59
N GLY A 164 -5.81 26.04 14.55
CA GLY A 164 -7.25 26.08 14.81
C GLY A 164 -7.74 27.33 15.55
N ASN A 165 -9.04 27.55 15.45
CA ASN A 165 -9.80 28.64 16.05
C ASN A 165 -10.82 28.06 17.04
N PHE A 166 -11.09 28.78 18.13
CA PHE A 166 -12.11 28.44 19.11
C PHE A 166 -13.33 29.38 18.98
N MET A 167 -14.53 28.84 19.20
CA MET A 167 -15.82 29.48 18.92
C MET A 167 -16.71 29.50 20.17
N VAL A 168 -16.48 30.49 21.04
CA VAL A 168 -17.27 30.78 22.26
C VAL A 168 -18.71 31.26 21.98
N GLN A 169 -19.15 31.25 20.72
CA GLN A 169 -20.53 31.52 20.34
C GLN A 169 -21.41 30.25 20.35
N TRP A 170 -20.81 29.07 20.56
CA TRP A 170 -21.54 27.81 20.76
C TRP A 170 -21.88 27.62 22.25
N ASP A 171 -23.01 28.18 22.68
CA ASP A 171 -23.68 27.81 23.94
C ASP A 171 -24.40 26.46 23.72
N CYS A 172 -23.96 25.39 24.39
CA CYS A 172 -24.36 24.00 24.18
C CYS A 172 -25.90 23.81 24.26
N PRO A 173 -26.62 23.71 23.12
CA PRO A 173 -28.08 23.96 23.12
C PRO A 173 -28.89 22.89 23.86
N GLY A 174 -29.33 23.24 25.08
CA GLY A 174 -30.15 22.38 25.94
C GLY A 174 -29.35 21.52 26.94
N LEU A 175 -28.07 21.84 27.17
CA LEU A 175 -27.27 21.30 28.26
C LEU A 175 -28.02 21.40 29.60
N LYS A 176 -28.05 20.30 30.36
CA LYS A 176 -28.43 20.29 31.78
C LYS A 176 -27.18 20.05 32.59
N LEU A 177 -26.95 20.87 33.60
CA LEU A 177 -25.80 20.75 34.50
C LEU A 177 -26.25 21.01 35.94
N ALA A 178 -25.76 20.21 36.87
CA ALA A 178 -25.96 20.40 38.30
C ALA A 178 -24.73 19.99 39.12
N ILE A 179 -24.59 20.59 40.31
CA ILE A 179 -23.42 20.44 41.19
C ILE A 179 -23.88 20.08 42.61
N HIS A 180 -23.44 18.94 43.15
CA HIS A 180 -23.54 18.64 44.58
C HIS A 180 -22.19 18.85 45.28
N ARG A 181 -22.22 19.10 46.59
CA ARG A 181 -21.04 19.40 47.43
C ARG A 181 -21.21 18.82 48.82
N GLU A 182 -20.25 18.02 49.26
CA GLU A 182 -20.08 17.64 50.67
C GLU A 182 -18.99 18.50 51.30
N GLY A 183 -19.36 19.75 51.60
CA GLY A 183 -18.47 20.79 52.10
C GLY A 183 -19.11 22.18 52.12
N THR A 184 -18.36 23.23 52.45
CA THR A 184 -18.89 24.61 52.48
C THR A 184 -18.06 25.61 51.66
N LEU A 185 -18.63 26.03 50.53
CA LEU A 185 -18.01 26.91 49.54
C LEU A 185 -17.33 28.15 50.16
N ASN A 186 -16.05 28.33 49.83
CA ASN A 186 -15.19 29.45 50.19
C ASN A 186 -14.91 29.62 51.70
N LYS A 187 -14.89 28.55 52.50
CA LYS A 187 -14.62 28.62 53.96
C LYS A 187 -13.43 27.81 54.47
N SER A 188 -12.23 28.00 53.92
CA SER A 188 -10.91 27.34 54.18
C SER A 188 -10.36 27.22 55.64
N LYS A 189 -11.23 27.19 56.65
CA LYS A 189 -10.98 26.90 58.07
C LYS A 189 -11.74 25.66 58.55
N ASP A 190 -12.79 25.22 57.85
CA ASP A 190 -13.32 23.86 57.99
C ASP A 190 -12.56 22.91 57.05
N LYS A 191 -13.08 21.70 56.83
CA LYS A 191 -12.55 20.74 55.87
C LYS A 191 -13.71 20.06 55.15
N ASP A 192 -13.64 20.11 53.82
CA ASP A 192 -14.59 19.51 52.91
C ASP A 192 -14.20 18.07 52.56
N LYS A 193 -14.98 17.43 51.68
CA LYS A 193 -14.72 16.06 51.20
C LYS A 193 -14.63 15.99 49.68
N TYR A 194 -15.69 16.44 49.00
CA TYR A 194 -15.81 16.36 47.56
C TYR A 194 -16.88 17.31 47.02
N TRP A 195 -16.81 17.54 45.71
CA TRP A 195 -17.94 18.00 44.90
C TRP A 195 -18.15 17.06 43.73
N SER A 196 -19.36 17.03 43.19
CA SER A 196 -19.70 16.20 42.03
C SER A 196 -20.42 17.02 40.97
N VAL A 197 -20.07 16.74 39.72
CA VAL A 197 -20.67 17.31 38.52
C VAL A 197 -21.60 16.28 37.93
N GLU A 198 -22.78 16.70 37.52
CA GLU A 198 -23.68 15.89 36.71
C GLU A 198 -24.14 16.69 35.49
N MET A 199 -23.90 16.13 34.29
CA MET A 199 -24.31 16.71 33.02
C MET A 199 -25.22 15.76 32.25
N ALA A 200 -26.19 16.33 31.53
CA ALA A 200 -26.84 15.68 30.39
C ALA A 200 -26.67 16.58 29.15
N ILE A 201 -25.84 16.14 28.23
CA ILE A 201 -25.44 16.85 27.01
C ILE A 201 -26.30 16.31 25.86
N PRO A 202 -27.19 17.11 25.25
CA PRO A 202 -28.06 16.63 24.17
C PRO A 202 -27.23 16.19 22.96
N HIS A 203 -27.53 15.03 22.36
CA HIS A 203 -26.76 14.58 21.19
C HIS A 203 -26.79 15.59 20.03
N LYS A 204 -27.87 16.38 19.93
CA LYS A 204 -28.08 17.42 18.91
C LYS A 204 -27.31 18.71 19.17
N ALA A 205 -26.86 18.96 20.40
CA ALA A 205 -25.95 20.06 20.68
C ALA A 205 -24.57 19.78 20.06
N LEU A 206 -24.18 18.50 20.09
CA LEU A 206 -22.91 17.99 19.60
C LEU A 206 -22.89 17.68 18.10
N THR A 207 -23.91 18.00 17.30
CA THR A 207 -23.93 17.66 15.85
C THR A 207 -23.51 18.80 14.93
N MET A 208 -22.38 18.63 14.22
CA MET A 208 -22.04 19.43 13.04
C MET A 208 -21.49 18.55 11.90
N ASN A 209 -22.35 18.24 10.93
CA ASN A 209 -22.03 17.66 9.60
C ASN A 209 -21.24 16.33 9.54
N PHE A 210 -21.05 15.62 10.65
CA PHE A 210 -20.41 14.30 10.69
C PHE A 210 -21.36 13.11 10.50
N ASN A 211 -20.80 11.94 10.20
CA ASN A 211 -21.54 10.70 9.92
C ASN A 211 -21.58 9.68 11.09
N ASN A 212 -21.07 10.05 12.27
CA ASN A 212 -20.91 9.17 13.45
C ASN A 212 -21.76 9.63 14.66
N PRO A 213 -23.11 9.63 14.58
CA PRO A 213 -23.98 10.12 15.65
C PRO A 213 -23.92 9.27 16.93
N LEU A 214 -24.45 9.80 18.03
CA LEU A 214 -24.64 9.08 19.29
C LEU A 214 -25.61 7.92 19.06
N LYS A 215 -25.08 6.69 19.00
CA LYS A 215 -25.81 5.48 18.60
C LYS A 215 -25.01 4.24 18.99
N ALA A 216 -25.71 3.17 19.37
CA ALA A 216 -25.12 1.86 19.60
C ALA A 216 -24.20 1.38 18.46
N GLY A 217 -23.04 0.83 18.84
CA GLY A 217 -21.99 0.36 17.93
C GLY A 217 -21.05 1.45 17.41
N ASN A 218 -21.38 2.74 17.59
CA ASN A 218 -20.47 3.83 17.26
C ASN A 218 -19.46 4.07 18.39
N CYS A 219 -18.36 4.75 18.05
CA CYS A 219 -17.32 5.14 19.00
C CYS A 219 -16.96 6.62 18.81
N TRP A 220 -16.87 7.37 19.91
CA TRP A 220 -16.43 8.77 19.97
C TRP A 220 -15.07 8.86 20.66
N ARG A 221 -14.42 10.02 20.55
CA ARG A 221 -13.28 10.41 21.39
C ARG A 221 -13.79 11.26 22.55
N ILE A 222 -13.36 10.97 23.77
CA ILE A 222 -13.69 11.78 24.94
C ILE A 222 -12.49 11.92 25.89
N ASN A 223 -12.27 13.09 26.46
CA ASN A 223 -11.36 13.27 27.59
C ASN A 223 -11.97 14.18 28.64
N PHE A 224 -11.33 14.20 29.80
CA PHE A 224 -11.71 15.01 30.94
C PHE A 224 -10.50 15.70 31.52
N SER A 225 -10.70 16.89 32.08
CA SER A 225 -9.72 17.58 32.92
C SER A 225 -10.32 17.96 34.26
N ARG A 226 -9.42 18.34 35.15
CA ARG A 226 -9.66 19.16 36.34
C ARG A 226 -8.47 20.10 36.42
N VAL A 227 -8.70 21.41 36.28
CA VAL A 227 -7.69 22.41 36.63
C VAL A 227 -7.71 22.58 38.14
N GLN A 228 -6.54 22.47 38.76
CA GLN A 228 -6.39 22.51 40.20
C GLN A 228 -5.33 23.52 40.64
N TRP A 229 -5.76 24.54 41.40
CA TRP A 229 -4.88 25.50 42.06
C TRP A 229 -4.62 25.09 43.50
N LEU A 230 -3.60 24.25 43.73
CA LEU A 230 -3.23 23.84 45.09
C LEU A 230 -2.83 25.02 46.02
N LYS A 231 -2.44 26.17 45.44
CA LYS A 231 -2.11 27.41 46.15
C LYS A 231 -2.51 28.63 45.30
N ALA A 232 -3.07 29.66 45.93
CA ALA A 232 -3.36 30.92 45.24
C ALA A 232 -2.05 31.57 44.74
N GLY A 233 -1.95 31.80 43.42
CA GLY A 233 -0.72 32.30 42.79
C GLY A 233 0.42 31.28 42.67
N GLY A 234 0.15 29.99 42.89
CA GLY A 234 1.01 28.91 42.39
C GLY A 234 0.79 28.67 40.89
N PRO A 235 1.40 27.65 40.30
CA PRO A 235 0.95 27.12 39.01
C PRO A 235 -0.41 26.42 39.18
N GLU A 236 -1.16 26.37 38.09
CA GLU A 236 -2.22 25.39 37.86
C GLU A 236 -1.64 23.98 37.67
N GLU A 237 -2.36 22.96 38.10
CA GLU A 237 -2.10 21.56 37.74
C GLU A 237 -3.26 21.03 36.89
N ASN A 238 -2.95 20.35 35.78
CA ASN A 238 -3.93 19.78 34.86
C ASN A 238 -4.00 18.26 35.08
N TRP A 239 -5.07 17.78 35.70
CA TRP A 239 -5.27 16.35 35.99
C TRP A 239 -6.35 15.77 35.09
N VAL A 240 -6.07 14.67 34.40
CA VAL A 240 -6.84 14.25 33.22
C VAL A 240 -7.20 12.77 33.22
N TRP A 241 -8.28 12.38 32.53
CA TRP A 241 -8.61 10.96 32.41
C TRP A 241 -7.58 10.20 31.56
N THR A 242 -7.20 10.67 30.37
CA THR A 242 -6.09 10.09 29.59
C THR A 242 -5.03 11.15 29.28
N PRO A 243 -3.73 10.86 29.51
CA PRO A 243 -2.66 11.83 29.34
C PRO A 243 -2.37 12.08 27.86
N THR A 244 -2.24 13.35 27.47
CA THR A 244 -1.89 13.72 26.09
C THR A 244 -0.38 13.61 25.83
N GLY A 245 0.43 13.69 26.89
CA GLY A 245 1.90 13.57 26.86
C GLY A 245 2.63 14.92 26.94
N LYS A 246 1.88 16.02 27.06
CA LYS A 246 2.31 17.42 27.16
C LYS A 246 1.22 18.20 27.91
N VAL A 247 1.55 19.34 28.52
CA VAL A 247 0.52 20.33 28.93
C VAL A 247 -0.09 20.97 27.66
N ASP A 248 -1.07 20.28 27.09
CA ASP A 248 -1.81 20.62 25.87
C ASP A 248 -3.02 19.67 25.80
N MET A 249 -4.22 20.17 26.14
CA MET A 249 -5.43 19.34 26.21
C MET A 249 -6.08 19.13 24.84
N HIS A 250 -5.92 20.07 23.91
CA HIS A 250 -6.53 20.04 22.57
C HIS A 250 -5.76 19.13 21.60
N MET A 251 -5.48 17.90 22.04
CA MET A 251 -4.87 16.81 21.29
C MET A 251 -5.88 15.63 21.19
N PRO A 252 -6.92 15.73 20.33
CA PRO A 252 -7.98 14.71 20.22
C PRO A 252 -7.49 13.34 19.76
N ASP A 253 -6.30 13.23 19.17
CA ASP A 253 -5.58 11.98 18.88
C ASP A 253 -5.06 11.26 20.14
N ARG A 254 -5.12 11.92 21.30
CA ARG A 254 -4.68 11.40 22.60
C ARG A 254 -5.81 11.17 23.60
N TRP A 255 -7.01 11.67 23.30
CA TRP A 255 -8.23 11.48 24.08
C TRP A 255 -8.65 10.01 24.17
N GLY A 256 -9.55 9.69 25.09
CA GLY A 256 -10.00 8.33 25.32
C GLY A 256 -11.04 7.89 24.30
N TYR A 257 -11.33 6.58 24.26
CA TYR A 257 -12.36 6.02 23.40
C TYR A 257 -13.65 5.78 24.20
N LEU A 258 -14.76 6.36 23.73
CA LEU A 258 -16.09 6.12 24.25
C LEU A 258 -16.85 5.22 23.28
N PHE A 259 -17.20 4.01 23.68
CA PHE A 259 -17.98 3.08 22.84
C PHE A 259 -19.42 2.96 23.35
N PHE A 260 -20.40 3.12 22.46
CA PHE A 260 -21.81 3.03 22.83
C PHE A 260 -22.32 1.59 22.72
N ALA A 261 -22.50 0.93 23.87
CA ALA A 261 -23.21 -0.35 23.98
C ALA A 261 -24.72 -0.12 23.92
N ASP A 262 -25.48 -0.97 23.22
CA ASP A 262 -26.96 -0.91 23.22
C ASP A 262 -27.55 -1.55 24.48
N GLU A 263 -26.73 -2.34 25.16
CA GLU A 263 -27.01 -2.96 26.44
C GLU A 263 -27.17 -1.90 27.55
N LYS A 264 -28.11 -2.15 28.46
CA LYS A 264 -28.27 -1.31 29.66
C LYS A 264 -27.09 -1.47 30.61
N VAL A 265 -26.86 -0.46 31.44
CA VAL A 265 -25.96 -0.57 32.57
C VAL A 265 -26.37 -1.75 33.48
N GLY A 266 -25.39 -2.39 34.13
CA GLY A 266 -25.59 -3.61 34.92
C GLY A 266 -25.49 -4.93 34.14
N THR A 267 -25.46 -4.92 32.80
CA THR A 267 -25.23 -6.14 32.00
C THR A 267 -23.77 -6.63 32.03
N PRO A 268 -23.49 -7.88 31.59
CA PRO A 268 -22.13 -8.36 31.37
C PRO A 268 -21.31 -7.47 30.42
N GLU A 269 -19.99 -7.54 30.58
CA GLU A 269 -19.06 -6.58 29.99
C GLU A 269 -18.80 -6.78 28.50
N HIS A 270 -19.11 -5.76 27.70
CA HIS A 270 -18.85 -5.73 26.26
C HIS A 270 -17.36 -5.52 25.97
N THR A 271 -16.76 -6.36 25.12
CA THR A 271 -15.36 -6.21 24.70
C THR A 271 -15.25 -5.16 23.60
N PHE A 272 -14.76 -3.95 23.94
CA PHE A 272 -14.50 -2.91 22.95
C PHE A 272 -13.41 -3.32 21.94
N ALA A 273 -13.62 -2.99 20.67
CA ALA A 273 -12.61 -3.06 19.62
C ALA A 273 -12.59 -1.74 18.83
N LEU A 274 -11.40 -1.28 18.46
CA LEU A 274 -11.22 -0.03 17.71
C LEU A 274 -11.85 -0.12 16.31
N PRO A 275 -12.43 0.97 15.78
CA PRO A 275 -13.01 1.00 14.44
C PRO A 275 -11.95 0.94 13.31
N TYR A 276 -10.66 0.98 13.65
CA TYR A 276 -9.50 0.99 12.77
C TYR A 276 -8.32 0.20 13.33
N ASN A 277 -7.36 -0.14 12.47
CA ASN A 277 -6.13 -0.83 12.85
C ASN A 277 -5.22 0.04 13.74
N ALA A 278 -4.98 -0.39 14.99
CA ALA A 278 -4.23 0.37 15.99
C ALA A 278 -2.75 0.60 15.62
N SER A 279 -2.08 -0.39 15.03
CA SER A 279 -0.68 -0.25 14.58
C SER A 279 -0.55 0.79 13.47
N VAL A 280 -1.50 0.78 12.53
CA VAL A 280 -1.55 1.74 11.42
C VAL A 280 -1.79 3.16 11.94
N TYR A 281 -2.77 3.33 12.84
CA TYR A 281 -3.04 4.61 13.51
C TYR A 281 -1.79 5.14 14.24
N LYS A 282 -1.13 4.30 15.03
CA LYS A 282 0.10 4.65 15.76
C LYS A 282 1.23 5.09 14.82
N LEU A 283 1.41 4.45 13.66
CA LEU A 283 2.43 4.84 12.68
C LEU A 283 2.09 6.16 11.98
N LEU A 284 0.83 6.36 11.57
CA LEU A 284 0.38 7.63 11.00
C LEU A 284 0.64 8.81 11.95
N TRP A 285 0.33 8.66 13.24
CA TRP A 285 0.61 9.69 14.24
C TRP A 285 2.11 9.88 14.49
N ALA A 286 2.90 8.81 14.56
CA ALA A 286 4.36 8.93 14.67
C ALA A 286 4.97 9.72 13.50
N MET A 287 4.52 9.45 12.26
CA MET A 287 4.96 10.17 11.06
C MET A 287 4.43 11.61 11.01
N PHE A 288 3.21 11.89 11.49
CA PHE A 288 2.70 13.26 11.68
C PHE A 288 3.60 14.06 12.64
N TYR A 289 4.03 13.45 13.76
CA TYR A 289 4.96 14.09 14.69
C TYR A 289 6.37 14.31 14.10
N VAL A 290 6.83 13.47 13.16
CA VAL A 290 8.03 13.74 12.34
C VAL A 290 7.82 14.99 11.48
N GLN A 291 6.72 15.06 10.72
CA GLN A 291 6.46 16.20 9.82
C GLN A 291 6.29 17.52 10.58
N GLN A 292 5.62 17.52 11.73
CA GLN A 292 5.48 18.71 12.57
C GLN A 292 6.84 19.19 13.12
N GLU A 293 7.69 18.28 13.59
CA GLU A 293 9.04 18.65 14.05
C GLU A 293 9.93 19.16 12.90
N ARG A 294 9.82 18.53 11.72
CA ARG A 294 10.54 18.91 10.50
C ARG A 294 10.13 20.31 10.04
N TYR A 295 8.84 20.60 9.97
CA TYR A 295 8.34 21.92 9.55
C TYR A 295 8.61 23.02 10.59
N ALA A 296 8.58 22.68 11.88
CA ALA A 296 8.99 23.59 12.95
C ALA A 296 10.44 24.07 12.77
N LYS A 297 11.36 23.16 12.42
CA LYS A 297 12.80 23.45 12.23
C LYS A 297 13.16 24.02 10.86
N GLU A 298 12.61 23.47 9.77
CA GLU A 298 13.12 23.66 8.40
C GLU A 298 12.11 24.27 7.41
N LYS A 299 10.84 24.48 7.80
CA LYS A 299 9.78 25.07 6.94
C LYS A 299 9.55 24.31 5.61
N ASN A 300 9.76 23.00 5.62
CA ASN A 300 9.46 22.09 4.51
C ASN A 300 9.09 20.71 5.10
N TYR A 301 8.39 19.89 4.31
CA TYR A 301 8.00 18.52 4.67
C TYR A 301 8.87 17.46 3.99
N LEU A 302 8.94 16.28 4.60
CA LEU A 302 9.47 15.05 3.99
C LEU A 302 8.52 14.59 2.88
N ARG A 303 9.06 14.01 1.80
CA ARG A 303 8.30 13.74 0.56
C ARG A 303 8.27 12.30 0.10
N THR A 304 9.14 11.46 0.66
CA THR A 304 9.14 10.01 0.44
C THR A 304 8.98 9.28 1.77
N GLU A 305 8.55 8.02 1.73
CA GLU A 305 8.55 7.13 2.90
C GLU A 305 9.98 6.95 3.46
N GLN A 306 10.97 6.86 2.57
CA GLN A 306 12.36 6.57 2.89
C GLN A 306 13.00 7.70 3.72
N ASP A 307 12.56 8.95 3.53
CA ASP A 307 12.98 10.12 4.32
C ASP A 307 12.62 10.02 5.82
N PHE A 308 11.68 9.15 6.21
CA PHE A 308 11.29 8.96 7.62
C PHE A 308 12.20 8.00 8.39
N PHE A 309 13.10 7.27 7.69
CA PHE A 309 14.02 6.30 8.28
C PHE A 309 13.35 5.26 9.20
N LEU A 310 12.18 4.75 8.77
CA LEU A 310 11.40 3.75 9.50
C LEU A 310 12.21 2.47 9.74
N THR A 311 12.02 1.83 10.90
CA THR A 311 12.74 0.62 11.31
C THR A 311 11.80 -0.58 11.44
N ASP A 312 12.36 -1.77 11.70
CA ASP A 312 11.58 -2.96 12.06
C ASP A 312 10.60 -2.73 13.21
N ALA A 313 10.88 -1.78 14.12
CA ALA A 313 9.99 -1.45 15.23
C ALA A 313 8.67 -0.80 14.78
N GLU A 314 8.73 0.00 13.70
CA GLU A 314 7.55 0.59 13.06
C GLU A 314 6.87 -0.39 12.11
N LEU A 315 7.66 -1.05 11.24
CA LEU A 315 7.13 -1.83 10.11
C LEU A 315 6.53 -3.18 10.53
N LYS A 316 7.11 -3.87 11.52
CA LYS A 316 6.68 -5.21 11.96
C LYS A 316 5.28 -5.22 12.60
N GLY A 317 4.78 -4.07 13.04
CA GLY A 317 3.43 -3.95 13.59
C GLY A 317 2.32 -3.85 12.53
N LEU A 318 2.66 -3.61 11.27
CA LEU A 318 1.69 -3.41 10.19
C LEU A 318 1.12 -4.74 9.65
N PRO A 319 -0.12 -4.74 9.12
CA PRO A 319 -0.66 -5.88 8.38
C PRO A 319 0.21 -6.28 7.17
N GLN A 320 0.23 -7.57 6.83
CA GLN A 320 0.96 -8.07 5.67
C GLN A 320 0.45 -7.38 4.38
N GLY A 321 1.39 -6.84 3.60
CA GLY A 321 1.07 -6.13 2.36
C GLY A 321 0.55 -4.70 2.56
N ALA A 322 0.68 -4.11 3.76
CA ALA A 322 0.47 -2.69 3.97
C ALA A 322 1.45 -1.85 3.13
N GLN A 323 0.97 -0.75 2.55
CA GLN A 323 1.74 0.13 1.67
C GLN A 323 1.68 1.56 2.18
N ILE A 324 2.82 2.17 2.47
CA ILE A 324 2.93 3.56 2.91
C ILE A 324 3.04 4.48 1.70
N SER A 325 2.33 5.60 1.71
CA SER A 325 2.38 6.65 0.70
C SER A 325 2.48 8.02 1.36
N VAL A 326 3.35 8.88 0.84
CA VAL A 326 3.57 10.25 1.32
C VAL A 326 3.37 11.19 0.15
N GLU A 327 2.38 12.07 0.25
CA GLU A 327 2.02 13.05 -0.77
C GLU A 327 2.23 14.44 -0.16
N ALA A 328 3.34 15.12 -0.47
CA ALA A 328 3.74 16.36 0.21
C ALA A 328 4.17 17.49 -0.73
N THR A 329 3.66 18.70 -0.44
CA THR A 329 4.03 19.96 -1.10
C THR A 329 5.00 20.76 -0.21
N TRP A 330 5.05 22.08 -0.37
CA TRP A 330 5.76 22.99 0.52
C TRP A 330 4.93 23.40 1.75
N ASN A 331 3.59 23.37 1.66
CA ASN A 331 2.66 23.83 2.70
C ASN A 331 1.67 22.77 3.20
N THR A 332 1.53 21.66 2.48
CA THR A 332 0.55 20.62 2.79
C THR A 332 1.16 19.23 2.65
N TYR A 333 0.61 18.26 3.36
CA TYR A 333 0.90 16.85 3.13
C TYR A 333 -0.29 15.96 3.49
N GLN A 334 -0.30 14.77 2.91
CA GLN A 334 -1.02 13.61 3.38
C GLN A 334 -0.03 12.46 3.54
N ILE A 335 -0.16 11.72 4.64
CA ILE A 335 0.49 10.41 4.81
C ILE A 335 -0.65 9.40 4.84
N ALA A 336 -0.53 8.33 4.07
CA ALA A 336 -1.52 7.28 4.05
C ALA A 336 -0.89 5.89 4.09
N ILE A 337 -1.56 4.96 4.77
CA ILE A 337 -1.21 3.54 4.80
C ILE A 337 -2.39 2.76 4.22
N THR A 338 -2.16 2.15 3.07
CA THR A 338 -3.14 1.29 2.39
C THR A 338 -2.98 -0.13 2.91
N VAL A 339 -4.08 -0.77 3.30
CA VAL A 339 -4.11 -2.17 3.78
C VAL A 339 -5.05 -2.99 2.89
N PRO A 340 -4.52 -3.66 1.84
CA PRO A 340 -5.33 -4.45 0.89
C PRO A 340 -6.18 -5.53 1.56
N GLY A 341 -5.63 -6.25 2.56
CA GLY A 341 -6.34 -7.31 3.29
C GLY A 341 -7.52 -6.83 4.15
N GLU A 342 -7.58 -5.54 4.47
CA GLU A 342 -8.72 -4.92 5.18
C GLU A 342 -9.66 -4.18 4.22
N GLY A 343 -9.30 -4.03 2.94
CA GLY A 343 -10.03 -3.23 1.97
C GLY A 343 -10.03 -1.72 2.28
N ARG A 344 -9.03 -1.22 3.00
CA ARG A 344 -8.99 0.16 3.54
C ARG A 344 -7.72 0.93 3.19
N ARG A 345 -7.83 2.26 3.08
CA ARG A 345 -6.73 3.22 3.15
C ARG A 345 -6.94 4.09 4.40
N TYR A 346 -5.93 4.21 5.22
CA TYR A 346 -5.90 5.03 6.44
C TYR A 346 -5.09 6.28 6.16
N ILE A 347 -5.58 7.48 6.48
CA ILE A 347 -4.96 8.75 6.03
C ILE A 347 -4.89 9.74 7.19
N ILE A 348 -3.79 10.50 7.28
CA ILE A 348 -3.65 11.70 8.09
C ILE A 348 -3.15 12.88 7.25
N ASN A 349 -3.71 14.08 7.44
CA ASN A 349 -3.27 15.30 6.75
C ASN A 349 -2.36 16.19 7.63
N ASN A 350 -1.83 17.26 7.03
CA ASN A 350 -0.99 18.26 7.72
C ASN A 350 -1.66 19.05 8.86
N GLU A 351 -2.98 18.92 9.02
CA GLU A 351 -3.74 19.53 10.12
C GLU A 351 -4.02 18.53 11.25
N GLY A 352 -3.58 17.27 11.11
CA GLY A 352 -3.85 16.19 12.04
C GLY A 352 -5.25 15.59 11.88
N ARG A 353 -5.95 15.86 10.76
CA ARG A 353 -7.22 15.22 10.46
C ARG A 353 -6.98 13.77 10.06
N PHE A 354 -7.62 12.81 10.70
CA PHE A 354 -7.49 11.37 10.41
C PHE A 354 -8.79 10.77 9.87
N TRP A 355 -8.73 9.99 8.79
CA TRP A 355 -9.92 9.28 8.28
C TRP A 355 -9.56 7.95 7.60
N THR A 356 -10.60 7.19 7.22
CA THR A 356 -10.46 5.91 6.52
C THR A 356 -11.31 5.87 5.25
N GLU A 357 -10.73 5.39 4.17
CA GLU A 357 -11.39 5.20 2.87
C GLU A 357 -11.49 3.71 2.55
N LYS A 358 -12.55 3.31 1.84
CA LYS A 358 -12.62 1.97 1.23
C LYS A 358 -11.86 1.99 -0.08
N ILE A 359 -10.87 1.11 -0.24
CA ILE A 359 -10.21 0.91 -1.54
C ILE A 359 -10.97 -0.11 -2.37
N ALA A 360 -10.99 0.10 -3.69
CA ALA A 360 -11.45 -0.92 -4.62
C ALA A 360 -10.47 -2.11 -4.57
N PRO A 361 -10.95 -3.36 -4.55
CA PRO A 361 -10.09 -4.53 -4.71
C PRO A 361 -9.29 -4.45 -6.00
N ARG A 362 -8.00 -4.79 -5.95
CA ARG A 362 -7.12 -4.81 -7.12
C ARG A 362 -7.63 -5.86 -8.10
N GLN A 363 -8.07 -5.40 -9.27
CA GLN A 363 -8.47 -6.25 -10.39
C GLN A 363 -7.24 -6.84 -11.07
N VAL A 364 -7.33 -8.11 -11.45
CA VAL A 364 -6.28 -8.87 -12.15
C VAL A 364 -6.89 -9.75 -13.24
N LYS A 365 -6.14 -9.99 -14.32
CA LYS A 365 -6.49 -11.00 -15.34
C LYS A 365 -5.44 -12.08 -15.38
N ASN A 366 -5.87 -13.32 -15.15
CA ASN A 366 -4.97 -14.47 -15.11
C ASN A 366 -5.23 -15.40 -16.29
N TRP A 367 -4.20 -16.10 -16.75
CA TRP A 367 -4.18 -16.78 -18.05
C TRP A 367 -3.62 -18.19 -17.95
N VAL A 368 -4.08 -19.08 -18.83
CA VAL A 368 -3.49 -20.41 -19.03
C VAL A 368 -3.24 -20.65 -20.51
N TRP A 369 -2.15 -21.35 -20.82
CA TRP A 369 -1.78 -21.73 -22.18
C TRP A 369 -2.20 -23.17 -22.48
N THR A 370 -2.73 -23.41 -23.68
CA THR A 370 -3.22 -24.74 -24.05
C THR A 370 -3.08 -25.05 -25.54
N ARG A 371 -2.99 -26.35 -25.83
CA ARG A 371 -3.07 -26.93 -27.18
C ARG A 371 -4.44 -27.58 -27.36
N ILE A 372 -5.00 -27.48 -28.56
CA ILE A 372 -6.26 -28.15 -28.90
C ILE A 372 -6.04 -29.67 -28.93
N ASN A 373 -6.44 -30.35 -27.85
CA ASN A 373 -6.37 -31.80 -27.73
C ASN A 373 -7.65 -32.45 -28.28
N LYS A 374 -7.56 -33.01 -29.48
CA LYS A 374 -8.68 -33.65 -30.19
C LYS A 374 -9.18 -34.96 -29.56
N SER A 375 -8.54 -35.48 -28.51
CA SER A 375 -9.05 -36.64 -27.76
C SER A 375 -9.86 -36.27 -26.50
N LYS A 376 -9.84 -35.01 -26.08
CA LYS A 376 -10.62 -34.51 -24.94
C LYS A 376 -12.03 -34.14 -25.41
N SER A 377 -13.07 -34.60 -24.71
CA SER A 377 -14.46 -34.39 -25.15
C SER A 377 -14.96 -32.98 -24.85
N GLU A 378 -16.05 -32.58 -25.50
CA GLU A 378 -16.72 -31.29 -25.23
C GLU A 378 -17.14 -31.15 -23.77
N THR A 379 -17.58 -32.24 -23.14
CA THR A 379 -17.93 -32.29 -21.71
C THR A 379 -16.71 -31.96 -20.83
N ASP A 380 -15.57 -32.59 -21.10
CA ASP A 380 -14.33 -32.38 -20.33
C ASP A 380 -13.78 -30.95 -20.56
N TYR A 381 -14.00 -30.38 -21.76
CA TYR A 381 -13.66 -29.00 -22.05
C TYR A 381 -14.56 -28.02 -21.29
N ARG A 382 -15.88 -28.22 -21.29
CA ARG A 382 -16.84 -27.39 -20.52
C ARG A 382 -16.57 -27.44 -19.01
N GLN A 383 -16.31 -28.62 -18.46
CA GLN A 383 -15.92 -28.78 -17.05
C GLN A 383 -14.62 -28.03 -16.72
N TRP A 384 -13.61 -28.14 -17.59
CA TRP A 384 -12.33 -27.45 -17.40
C TRP A 384 -12.45 -25.93 -17.53
N PHE A 385 -13.20 -25.41 -18.51
CA PHE A 385 -13.44 -23.97 -18.64
C PHE A 385 -14.22 -23.41 -17.43
N ALA A 386 -15.19 -24.15 -16.90
CA ALA A 386 -15.87 -23.77 -15.66
C ALA A 386 -14.91 -23.69 -14.46
N LEU A 387 -14.07 -24.72 -14.27
CA LEU A 387 -13.04 -24.75 -13.23
C LEU A 387 -12.04 -23.58 -13.36
N LEU A 388 -11.61 -23.25 -14.59
CA LEU A 388 -10.72 -22.11 -14.83
C LEU A 388 -11.35 -20.79 -14.34
N LYS A 389 -12.61 -20.48 -14.74
CA LYS A 389 -13.27 -19.22 -14.31
C LYS A 389 -13.59 -19.22 -12.82
N GLU A 390 -14.02 -20.36 -12.24
CA GLU A 390 -14.20 -20.51 -10.79
C GLU A 390 -12.90 -20.21 -10.03
N CYS A 391 -11.77 -20.73 -10.51
CA CYS A 391 -10.46 -20.54 -9.90
C CYS A 391 -9.78 -19.19 -10.25
N GLY A 392 -10.47 -18.25 -10.89
CA GLY A 392 -9.99 -16.89 -11.08
C GLY A 392 -9.06 -16.69 -12.27
N ILE A 393 -9.11 -17.58 -13.27
CA ILE A 393 -8.56 -17.35 -14.61
C ILE A 393 -9.56 -16.50 -15.42
N SER A 394 -9.07 -15.51 -16.17
CA SER A 394 -9.86 -14.63 -17.04
C SER A 394 -9.84 -15.05 -18.50
N GLY A 395 -8.80 -15.72 -18.98
CA GLY A 395 -8.69 -16.11 -20.39
C GLY A 395 -7.73 -17.25 -20.69
N VAL A 396 -7.85 -17.77 -21.91
CA VAL A 396 -7.11 -18.94 -22.41
C VAL A 396 -6.37 -18.59 -23.71
N MET A 397 -5.08 -18.92 -23.75
CA MET A 397 -4.23 -18.81 -24.92
C MET A 397 -4.23 -20.15 -25.68
N PHE A 398 -4.88 -20.20 -26.84
CA PHE A 398 -5.02 -21.41 -27.66
C PHE A 398 -4.00 -21.50 -28.80
N GLU A 399 -3.30 -22.65 -28.90
CA GLU A 399 -2.52 -23.00 -30.08
C GLU A 399 -3.46 -23.53 -31.18
N GLY A 400 -3.84 -22.66 -32.12
CA GLY A 400 -4.77 -22.97 -33.21
C GLY A 400 -6.23 -22.59 -32.94
N TYR A 401 -7.12 -22.97 -33.86
CA TYR A 401 -8.55 -22.60 -33.84
C TYR A 401 -9.46 -23.81 -33.96
N ASP A 402 -10.52 -23.79 -33.15
CA ASP A 402 -11.73 -24.61 -33.30
C ASP A 402 -12.92 -23.75 -32.82
N GLU A 403 -13.91 -23.52 -33.68
CA GLU A 403 -15.01 -22.60 -33.38
C GLU A 403 -15.81 -23.03 -32.14
N ASN A 404 -16.00 -24.34 -31.94
CA ASN A 404 -16.76 -24.85 -30.81
C ASN A 404 -15.97 -24.70 -29.52
N LEU A 405 -14.67 -24.98 -29.50
CA LEU A 405 -13.83 -24.77 -28.31
C LEU A 405 -13.77 -23.29 -27.91
N TYR A 406 -13.61 -22.37 -28.87
CA TYR A 406 -13.61 -20.93 -28.58
C TYR A 406 -14.98 -20.47 -28.09
N ARG A 407 -16.08 -20.91 -28.73
CA ARG A 407 -17.44 -20.65 -28.24
C ARG A 407 -17.65 -21.16 -26.82
N MET A 408 -17.25 -22.39 -26.50
CA MET A 408 -17.39 -22.97 -25.15
C MET A 408 -16.55 -22.25 -24.09
N CYS A 409 -15.36 -21.77 -24.46
CA CYS A 409 -14.53 -20.91 -23.59
C CYS A 409 -15.28 -19.62 -23.23
N LYS A 410 -15.90 -18.97 -24.23
CA LYS A 410 -16.67 -17.74 -24.03
C LYS A 410 -18.01 -17.95 -23.31
N GLU A 411 -18.68 -19.09 -23.54
CA GLU A 411 -19.88 -19.50 -22.79
C GLU A 411 -19.58 -19.69 -21.29
N ALA A 412 -18.34 -20.01 -20.92
CA ALA A 412 -17.87 -20.08 -19.53
C ALA A 412 -17.40 -18.73 -18.94
N GLY A 413 -17.49 -17.62 -19.68
CA GLY A 413 -17.09 -16.29 -19.23
C GLY A 413 -15.57 -16.05 -19.23
N LEU A 414 -14.82 -16.80 -20.05
CA LEU A 414 -13.39 -16.60 -20.31
C LEU A 414 -13.15 -15.89 -21.65
N GLU A 415 -12.09 -15.10 -21.74
CA GLU A 415 -11.57 -14.60 -23.02
C GLU A 415 -10.86 -15.69 -23.80
N ALA A 416 -11.09 -15.77 -25.12
CA ALA A 416 -10.43 -16.74 -26.00
C ALA A 416 -9.45 -16.04 -26.95
N HIS A 417 -8.15 -16.19 -26.70
CA HIS A 417 -7.09 -15.56 -27.49
C HIS A 417 -6.34 -16.60 -28.33
N PHE A 418 -6.12 -16.30 -29.61
CA PHE A 418 -5.31 -17.13 -30.51
C PHE A 418 -3.85 -16.72 -30.39
N TRP A 419 -2.94 -17.63 -30.02
CA TRP A 419 -1.50 -17.38 -30.10
C TRP A 419 -0.87 -18.08 -31.31
N LYS A 420 0.10 -17.40 -31.95
CA LYS A 420 0.77 -17.90 -33.15
C LYS A 420 2.26 -17.57 -33.16
N TRP A 421 3.04 -18.42 -33.83
CA TRP A 421 4.43 -18.14 -34.16
C TRP A 421 4.48 -17.02 -35.21
N THR A 422 5.12 -15.91 -34.84
CA THR A 422 5.14 -14.68 -35.63
C THR A 422 6.26 -14.71 -36.67
N MET A 423 7.53 -14.74 -36.23
CA MET A 423 8.66 -14.78 -37.17
C MET A 423 8.99 -16.20 -37.64
N ASN A 424 8.64 -17.25 -36.88
CA ASN A 424 8.95 -18.63 -37.23
C ASN A 424 7.82 -19.26 -38.08
N ARG A 425 8.02 -19.35 -39.41
CA ARG A 425 6.98 -19.61 -40.42
C ARG A 425 7.40 -20.72 -41.40
N ALA A 426 7.37 -21.97 -40.94
CA ALA A 426 7.79 -23.13 -41.71
C ALA A 426 6.91 -23.42 -42.95
N GLU A 427 5.68 -22.90 -43.03
CA GLU A 427 4.81 -23.05 -44.19
C GLU A 427 5.28 -22.27 -45.42
N LEU A 428 6.14 -21.26 -45.23
CA LEU A 428 6.63 -20.40 -46.32
C LEU A 428 7.87 -20.93 -47.04
N LEU A 429 8.50 -22.02 -46.56
CA LEU A 429 9.76 -22.55 -47.12
C LEU A 429 9.72 -22.71 -48.65
N ASN A 430 8.64 -23.30 -49.18
CA ASN A 430 8.48 -23.59 -50.61
C ASN A 430 7.87 -22.43 -51.42
N VAL A 431 7.51 -21.31 -50.77
CA VAL A 431 6.78 -20.18 -51.39
C VAL A 431 7.66 -18.92 -51.44
N HIS A 432 8.39 -18.65 -50.36
CA HIS A 432 9.30 -17.52 -50.20
C HIS A 432 10.63 -17.97 -49.56
N PRO A 433 11.42 -18.83 -50.23
CA PRO A 433 12.71 -19.33 -49.70
C PRO A 433 13.73 -18.21 -49.46
N ASP A 434 13.58 -17.09 -50.16
CA ASP A 434 14.33 -15.83 -50.04
C ASP A 434 14.05 -15.04 -48.75
N TRP A 435 12.88 -15.22 -48.14
CA TRP A 435 12.48 -14.45 -46.95
C TRP A 435 13.18 -14.89 -45.66
N PHE A 436 13.91 -16.00 -45.64
CA PHE A 436 14.43 -16.60 -44.40
C PHE A 436 15.68 -15.89 -43.86
N ALA A 437 15.79 -15.82 -42.53
CA ALA A 437 16.88 -15.13 -41.84
C ALA A 437 18.21 -15.86 -42.03
N VAL A 438 19.27 -15.10 -42.36
CA VAL A 438 20.64 -15.59 -42.58
C VAL A 438 21.56 -15.21 -41.42
N ASN A 439 22.39 -16.15 -40.96
CA ASN A 439 23.36 -15.97 -39.88
C ASN A 439 24.70 -15.37 -40.37
N ARG A 440 25.60 -15.02 -39.44
CA ARG A 440 26.93 -14.44 -39.71
C ARG A 440 27.87 -15.37 -40.49
N LYS A 441 27.53 -16.66 -40.66
CA LYS A 441 28.23 -17.61 -41.55
C LYS A 441 27.69 -17.62 -43.00
N GLY A 442 26.63 -16.86 -43.29
CA GLY A 442 25.94 -16.89 -44.59
C GLY A 442 24.94 -18.04 -44.73
N GLU A 443 24.52 -18.67 -43.62
CA GLU A 443 23.61 -19.82 -43.63
C GLU A 443 22.17 -19.37 -43.33
N SER A 444 21.22 -19.76 -44.20
CA SER A 444 19.80 -19.44 -44.04
C SER A 444 19.10 -20.41 -43.09
N THR A 445 18.17 -19.90 -42.28
CA THR A 445 17.19 -20.72 -41.52
C THR A 445 16.25 -21.54 -42.41
N HIS A 446 16.21 -21.28 -43.73
CA HIS A 446 15.59 -22.19 -44.71
C HIS A 446 16.26 -23.56 -44.73
N ASP A 447 17.60 -23.60 -44.71
CA ASP A 447 18.39 -24.83 -44.86
C ASP A 447 18.95 -25.31 -43.51
N LYS A 448 19.51 -24.39 -42.74
CA LYS A 448 20.27 -24.60 -41.51
C LYS A 448 19.69 -23.74 -40.38
N PRO A 449 18.66 -24.24 -39.67
CA PRO A 449 18.04 -23.52 -38.57
C PRO A 449 18.89 -23.61 -37.31
N ALA A 450 18.84 -22.58 -36.46
CA ALA A 450 19.51 -22.60 -35.16
C ALA A 450 18.86 -23.62 -34.21
N TYR A 451 19.68 -24.40 -33.51
CA TYR A 451 19.35 -25.37 -32.45
C TYR A 451 18.45 -26.56 -32.84
N VAL A 452 17.35 -26.32 -33.55
CA VAL A 452 16.26 -27.29 -33.80
C VAL A 452 15.69 -27.14 -35.21
N ASN A 453 15.29 -28.26 -35.82
CA ASN A 453 14.85 -28.32 -37.23
C ASN A 453 13.59 -27.49 -37.57
N TYR A 454 12.88 -26.97 -36.56
CA TYR A 454 11.67 -26.16 -36.70
C TYR A 454 11.90 -24.64 -36.54
N TYR A 455 13.14 -24.17 -36.30
CA TYR A 455 13.46 -22.73 -36.19
C TYR A 455 13.59 -22.07 -37.59
N ARG A 456 12.46 -21.89 -38.27
CA ARG A 456 12.32 -21.36 -39.64
C ARG A 456 11.95 -19.88 -39.62
N PHE A 457 12.87 -19.04 -39.16
CA PHE A 457 12.62 -17.62 -38.92
C PHE A 457 12.73 -16.76 -40.20
N LEU A 458 11.74 -15.92 -40.43
CA LEU A 458 11.79 -14.90 -41.48
C LEU A 458 12.75 -13.75 -41.13
N CYS A 459 13.25 -13.09 -42.15
CA CYS A 459 14.01 -11.86 -42.06
C CYS A 459 13.05 -10.66 -41.91
N PRO A 460 13.06 -9.94 -40.76
CA PRO A 460 12.13 -8.82 -40.51
C PRO A 460 12.39 -7.58 -41.39
N ASN A 461 13.50 -7.56 -42.15
CA ASN A 461 13.83 -6.47 -43.08
C ASN A 461 13.52 -6.84 -44.55
N HIS A 462 13.07 -8.06 -44.85
CA HIS A 462 12.68 -8.44 -46.20
C HIS A 462 11.37 -7.74 -46.59
N GLU A 463 11.24 -7.39 -47.86
CA GLU A 463 10.00 -6.84 -48.39
C GLU A 463 8.89 -7.92 -48.38
N GLY A 464 7.64 -7.51 -48.19
CA GLY A 464 6.49 -8.41 -48.05
C GLY A 464 6.29 -9.01 -46.65
N VAL A 465 7.36 -9.42 -45.95
CA VAL A 465 7.27 -10.15 -44.64
C VAL A 465 6.34 -9.47 -43.64
N ALA A 466 6.58 -8.19 -43.33
CA ALA A 466 5.82 -7.48 -42.31
C ALA A 466 4.34 -7.27 -42.68
N GLN A 467 4.02 -7.15 -43.97
CA GLN A 467 2.63 -7.06 -44.46
C GLN A 467 1.94 -8.41 -44.40
N TYR A 468 2.59 -9.48 -44.90
CA TYR A 468 2.07 -10.85 -44.83
C TYR A 468 1.70 -11.26 -43.40
N LEU A 469 2.56 -10.92 -42.42
CA LEU A 469 2.29 -11.20 -41.01
C LEU A 469 1.11 -10.39 -40.48
N ALA A 470 0.97 -9.12 -40.87
CA ALA A 470 -0.18 -8.29 -40.49
C ALA A 470 -1.50 -8.83 -41.08
N ASP A 471 -1.52 -9.19 -42.36
CA ASP A 471 -2.69 -9.75 -43.05
C ASP A 471 -3.13 -11.10 -42.44
N ASP A 472 -2.18 -11.96 -42.08
CA ASP A 472 -2.42 -13.23 -41.41
C ASP A 472 -2.97 -13.05 -39.99
N TYR A 473 -2.48 -12.07 -39.23
CA TYR A 473 -3.05 -11.74 -37.91
C TYR A 473 -4.43 -11.08 -37.99
N VAL A 474 -4.68 -10.19 -38.97
CA VAL A 474 -6.01 -9.63 -39.25
C VAL A 474 -7.00 -10.73 -39.61
N LYS A 475 -6.60 -11.70 -40.43
CA LYS A 475 -7.42 -12.88 -40.77
C LYS A 475 -7.77 -13.72 -39.54
N ILE A 476 -6.85 -13.87 -38.58
CA ILE A 476 -7.09 -14.60 -37.32
C ILE A 476 -8.00 -13.79 -36.39
N ALA A 477 -7.78 -12.48 -36.28
CA ALA A 477 -8.58 -11.58 -35.44
C ALA A 477 -10.06 -11.55 -35.87
N HIS A 478 -10.33 -11.73 -37.16
CA HIS A 478 -11.68 -11.85 -37.73
C HIS A 478 -12.39 -13.21 -37.52
N LEU A 479 -11.73 -14.23 -36.96
CA LEU A 479 -12.37 -15.52 -36.71
C LEU A 479 -13.46 -15.41 -35.62
N PRO A 480 -14.61 -16.12 -35.77
CA PRO A 480 -15.66 -16.13 -34.75
C PRO A 480 -15.13 -16.52 -33.36
N TYR A 481 -15.65 -15.86 -32.33
CA TYR A 481 -15.30 -16.09 -30.92
C TYR A 481 -13.83 -15.81 -30.52
N VAL A 482 -12.97 -15.25 -31.39
CA VAL A 482 -11.64 -14.74 -31.00
C VAL A 482 -11.78 -13.35 -30.35
N ASP A 483 -11.26 -13.18 -29.14
CA ASP A 483 -11.22 -11.89 -28.42
C ASP A 483 -9.99 -11.06 -28.77
N GLY A 484 -8.83 -11.71 -28.84
CA GLY A 484 -7.56 -11.09 -29.18
C GLY A 484 -6.59 -12.06 -29.83
N VAL A 485 -5.49 -11.51 -30.35
CA VAL A 485 -4.40 -12.28 -30.97
C VAL A 485 -3.09 -12.04 -30.23
N HIS A 486 -2.25 -13.07 -30.20
CA HIS A 486 -1.07 -13.10 -29.36
C HIS A 486 0.19 -13.50 -30.15
N LEU A 487 1.19 -12.62 -30.12
CA LEU A 487 2.45 -12.76 -30.85
C LEU A 487 3.46 -13.60 -30.05
N ASP A 488 3.61 -14.89 -30.38
CA ASP A 488 4.77 -15.69 -29.94
C ASP A 488 5.86 -15.68 -31.03
N TYR A 489 7.10 -16.03 -30.67
CA TYR A 489 8.28 -16.01 -31.55
C TYR A 489 8.44 -14.71 -32.35
N VAL A 490 8.01 -13.56 -31.78
CA VAL A 490 8.21 -12.24 -32.38
C VAL A 490 9.60 -11.70 -32.04
N ARG A 491 10.61 -12.39 -32.58
CA ARG A 491 12.04 -12.21 -32.29
C ARG A 491 12.90 -12.73 -33.45
N PHE A 492 14.20 -12.46 -33.40
CA PHE A 492 15.17 -13.30 -34.11
C PHE A 492 15.28 -14.68 -33.40
N PRO A 493 15.88 -15.71 -34.04
CA PRO A 493 16.33 -16.89 -33.31
C PRO A 493 17.19 -16.50 -32.10
N ASP A 494 17.15 -17.29 -31.03
CA ASP A 494 17.85 -17.04 -29.77
C ASP A 494 19.37 -16.81 -30.00
N VAL A 495 19.80 -15.54 -29.97
CA VAL A 495 21.20 -15.13 -30.25
C VAL A 495 22.12 -15.56 -29.12
N VAL A 496 21.59 -15.51 -27.90
CA VAL A 496 22.10 -16.21 -26.72
C VAL A 496 20.93 -17.02 -26.15
N LEU A 497 21.13 -18.32 -26.00
CA LEU A 497 20.17 -19.27 -25.46
C LEU A 497 20.15 -19.21 -23.92
N PRO A 498 19.03 -19.50 -23.24
CA PRO A 498 19.00 -19.65 -21.78
C PRO A 498 20.03 -20.65 -21.25
N VAL A 499 20.73 -20.29 -20.17
CA VAL A 499 21.94 -20.99 -19.70
C VAL A 499 21.68 -22.43 -19.25
N SER A 500 20.48 -22.77 -18.76
CA SER A 500 20.19 -24.16 -18.37
C SER A 500 19.96 -25.09 -19.57
N LEU A 501 19.70 -24.54 -20.77
CA LEU A 501 19.53 -25.28 -22.02
C LEU A 501 20.84 -25.54 -22.76
N TRP A 502 21.93 -24.83 -22.46
CA TRP A 502 23.23 -24.98 -23.14
C TRP A 502 23.71 -26.44 -23.22
N LYS A 503 23.60 -27.17 -22.10
CA LYS A 503 23.92 -28.60 -21.98
C LYS A 503 23.10 -29.50 -22.92
N ASN A 504 21.87 -29.12 -23.25
CA ASN A 504 20.96 -29.91 -24.10
C ASN A 504 21.38 -29.86 -25.58
N TYR A 505 22.13 -28.82 -25.97
CA TYR A 505 22.64 -28.62 -27.34
C TYR A 505 24.16 -28.83 -27.45
N GLY A 506 24.85 -29.15 -26.34
CA GLY A 506 26.31 -29.36 -26.32
C GLY A 506 27.13 -28.10 -26.56
N ILE A 507 26.60 -26.92 -26.20
CA ILE A 507 27.20 -25.61 -26.43
C ILE A 507 27.59 -24.92 -25.11
N GLU A 508 28.45 -23.90 -25.21
CA GLU A 508 28.69 -22.89 -24.18
C GLU A 508 28.69 -21.53 -24.88
N GLN A 509 27.88 -20.57 -24.43
CA GLN A 509 27.67 -19.29 -25.15
C GLN A 509 28.08 -18.09 -24.31
N THR A 510 29.37 -17.98 -24.03
CA THR A 510 29.96 -16.80 -23.37
C THR A 510 30.08 -15.58 -24.31
N SER A 511 29.72 -15.71 -25.60
CA SER A 511 29.69 -14.65 -26.61
C SER A 511 28.64 -14.92 -27.71
N GLU A 512 28.41 -13.97 -28.62
CA GLU A 512 27.49 -14.16 -29.75
C GLU A 512 28.15 -14.99 -30.87
N HIS A 513 27.76 -16.27 -30.97
CA HIS A 513 28.31 -17.23 -31.93
C HIS A 513 27.88 -16.94 -33.38
N PRO A 514 28.77 -17.10 -34.39
CA PRO A 514 28.43 -16.77 -35.78
C PRO A 514 27.25 -17.57 -36.36
N GLU A 515 27.04 -18.80 -35.90
CA GLU A 515 25.92 -19.65 -36.34
C GLU A 515 24.53 -19.20 -35.84
N TYR A 516 24.48 -18.43 -34.75
CA TYR A 516 23.23 -17.96 -34.12
C TYR A 516 23.08 -16.43 -34.14
N ASP A 517 24.11 -15.71 -34.59
CA ASP A 517 24.06 -14.28 -34.82
C ASP A 517 23.40 -13.98 -36.18
N TYR A 518 22.11 -13.64 -36.15
CA TYR A 518 21.28 -13.42 -37.34
C TYR A 518 21.19 -11.95 -37.80
N CYS A 519 20.61 -11.78 -39.00
CA CYS A 519 20.40 -10.53 -39.76
C CYS A 519 21.46 -10.25 -40.86
N TYR A 520 22.20 -11.25 -41.34
CA TYR A 520 23.31 -11.03 -42.32
C TYR A 520 22.95 -11.33 -43.78
N CYS A 521 21.67 -11.43 -44.14
CA CYS A 521 21.28 -11.52 -45.56
C CYS A 521 21.56 -10.20 -46.29
N ASP A 522 21.69 -10.24 -47.62
CA ASP A 522 22.11 -9.08 -48.41
C ASP A 522 21.15 -7.88 -48.31
N VAL A 523 19.85 -8.13 -48.12
CA VAL A 523 18.84 -7.07 -47.85
C VAL A 523 19.19 -6.31 -46.55
N CYS A 524 19.59 -7.02 -45.50
CA CYS A 524 19.97 -6.40 -44.22
C CYS A 524 21.32 -5.71 -44.29
N ARG A 525 22.31 -6.35 -44.91
CA ARG A 525 23.65 -5.79 -45.12
C ARG A 525 23.58 -4.49 -45.91
N THR A 526 22.79 -4.48 -46.99
CA THR A 526 22.55 -3.30 -47.83
C THR A 526 21.88 -2.19 -47.02
N LYS A 527 20.73 -2.46 -46.38
CA LYS A 527 20.00 -1.46 -45.58
C LYS A 527 20.83 -0.87 -44.42
N PHE A 528 21.68 -1.67 -43.76
CA PHE A 528 22.59 -1.16 -42.73
C PHE A 528 23.74 -0.32 -43.31
N LYS A 529 24.27 -0.70 -44.48
CA LYS A 529 25.32 0.04 -45.17
C LYS A 529 24.83 1.35 -45.75
N GLU A 530 23.58 1.41 -46.21
CA GLU A 530 22.88 2.64 -46.61
C GLU A 530 22.67 3.58 -45.41
N GLN A 531 22.33 3.05 -44.23
CA GLN A 531 22.10 3.85 -43.03
C GLN A 531 23.37 4.31 -42.31
N THR A 532 24.48 3.56 -42.40
CA THR A 532 25.68 3.78 -41.56
C THR A 532 27.01 3.85 -42.31
N GLY A 533 27.02 3.61 -43.62
CA GLY A 533 28.22 3.55 -44.46
C GLY A 533 29.07 2.29 -44.33
N ARG A 534 28.69 1.32 -43.49
CA ARG A 534 29.51 0.13 -43.11
C ARG A 534 28.77 -1.17 -43.42
N ASP A 535 29.47 -2.21 -43.88
CA ASP A 535 28.89 -3.57 -43.93
C ASP A 535 28.93 -4.19 -42.52
N PRO A 536 27.89 -4.89 -42.04
CA PRO A 536 27.95 -5.51 -40.72
C PRO A 536 28.98 -6.64 -40.61
N LEU A 537 29.45 -7.21 -41.74
CA LEU A 537 30.56 -8.17 -41.76
C LEU A 537 31.95 -7.51 -41.57
N GLU A 538 32.06 -6.18 -41.74
CA GLU A 538 33.29 -5.41 -41.51
C GLU A 538 33.44 -5.01 -40.02
N LEU A 539 32.42 -5.24 -39.19
CA LEU A 539 32.41 -4.85 -37.77
C LEU A 539 33.26 -5.80 -36.92
N LYS A 540 34.31 -5.27 -36.28
CA LYS A 540 35.23 -6.04 -35.42
C LYS A 540 34.54 -6.72 -34.22
N TYR A 541 33.53 -6.06 -33.66
CA TYR A 541 32.76 -6.55 -32.50
C TYR A 541 31.24 -6.27 -32.70
N PRO A 542 30.53 -7.07 -33.51
CA PRO A 542 29.13 -6.80 -33.87
C PRO A 542 28.17 -6.79 -32.66
N MET A 543 28.52 -7.49 -31.59
CA MET A 543 27.76 -7.54 -30.33
C MET A 543 27.92 -6.28 -29.45
N GLU A 544 28.87 -5.39 -29.76
CA GLU A 544 29.10 -4.13 -29.04
C GLU A 544 28.71 -2.89 -29.87
N ASP A 545 28.55 -3.03 -31.19
CA ASP A 545 28.17 -1.92 -32.08
C ASP A 545 26.69 -1.56 -31.90
N GLN A 546 26.44 -0.45 -31.21
CA GLN A 546 25.09 0.02 -30.89
C GLN A 546 24.25 0.33 -32.14
N SER A 547 24.85 0.71 -33.27
CA SER A 547 24.09 0.87 -34.51
C SER A 547 23.60 -0.48 -35.04
N TRP A 548 24.43 -1.53 -34.99
CA TRP A 548 24.05 -2.88 -35.42
C TRP A 548 23.09 -3.58 -34.45
N ILE A 549 23.15 -3.26 -33.16
CA ILE A 549 22.13 -3.69 -32.19
C ILE A 549 20.79 -3.02 -32.51
N ASN A 550 20.76 -1.68 -32.58
CA ASN A 550 19.53 -0.92 -32.79
C ASN A 550 18.87 -1.25 -34.13
N PHE A 551 19.64 -1.36 -35.23
CA PHE A 551 19.12 -1.79 -36.53
C PHE A 551 18.32 -3.11 -36.47
N ARG A 552 18.73 -4.04 -35.59
CA ARG A 552 18.06 -5.33 -35.38
C ARG A 552 16.85 -5.22 -34.44
N LEU A 553 16.93 -4.39 -33.39
CA LEU A 553 15.79 -4.06 -32.53
C LEU A 553 14.67 -3.36 -33.32
N ASP A 554 15.02 -2.39 -34.15
CA ASP A 554 14.09 -1.63 -34.98
C ASP A 554 13.42 -2.52 -36.05
N ALA A 555 14.12 -3.55 -36.54
CA ALA A 555 13.57 -4.48 -37.53
C ALA A 555 12.41 -5.31 -36.94
N ILE A 556 12.59 -5.91 -35.76
CA ILE A 556 11.49 -6.60 -35.06
C ILE A 556 10.39 -5.60 -34.67
N SER A 557 10.76 -4.41 -34.20
CA SER A 557 9.80 -3.39 -33.79
C SER A 557 8.92 -2.88 -34.94
N ARG A 558 9.46 -2.77 -36.17
CA ARG A 558 8.67 -2.46 -37.38
C ARG A 558 7.62 -3.55 -37.68
N VAL A 559 7.99 -4.82 -37.55
CA VAL A 559 7.04 -5.94 -37.74
C VAL A 559 5.92 -5.87 -36.70
N VAL A 560 6.27 -5.66 -35.42
CA VAL A 560 5.27 -5.52 -34.35
C VAL A 560 4.35 -4.32 -34.60
N ASP A 561 4.90 -3.15 -34.94
CA ASP A 561 4.14 -1.93 -35.21
C ASP A 561 3.15 -2.10 -36.37
N GLN A 562 3.56 -2.75 -37.47
CA GLN A 562 2.69 -3.01 -38.62
C GLN A 562 1.54 -3.98 -38.28
N ILE A 563 1.82 -5.07 -37.56
CA ILE A 563 0.77 -6.01 -37.09
C ILE A 563 -0.16 -5.30 -36.09
N THR A 564 0.40 -4.54 -35.15
CA THR A 564 -0.35 -3.82 -34.12
C THR A 564 -1.32 -2.81 -34.72
N LYS A 565 -0.88 -2.03 -35.70
CA LYS A 565 -1.72 -1.05 -36.41
C LYS A 565 -2.85 -1.72 -37.18
N ALA A 566 -2.58 -2.84 -37.84
CA ALA A 566 -3.60 -3.59 -38.58
C ALA A 566 -4.66 -4.17 -37.64
N VAL A 567 -4.26 -4.94 -36.62
CA VAL A 567 -5.18 -5.59 -35.68
C VAL A 567 -6.00 -4.58 -34.86
N LYS A 568 -5.40 -3.45 -34.46
CA LYS A 568 -6.13 -2.40 -33.72
C LYS A 568 -7.07 -1.57 -34.59
N ALA A 569 -6.89 -1.53 -35.91
CA ALA A 569 -7.87 -0.91 -36.81
C ALA A 569 -9.21 -1.69 -36.82
N ASP A 570 -9.16 -3.01 -36.65
CA ASP A 570 -10.33 -3.89 -36.51
C ASP A 570 -10.90 -3.93 -35.07
N GLY A 571 -10.37 -3.10 -34.16
CA GLY A 571 -10.83 -3.02 -32.76
C GLY A 571 -10.51 -4.23 -31.89
N LYS A 572 -9.52 -5.05 -32.28
CA LYS A 572 -9.16 -6.31 -31.60
C LYS A 572 -7.96 -6.12 -30.68
N ALA A 573 -7.95 -6.86 -29.57
CA ALA A 573 -6.86 -6.83 -28.60
C ALA A 573 -5.61 -7.54 -29.13
N ILE A 574 -4.42 -6.99 -28.85
CA ILE A 574 -3.14 -7.59 -29.25
C ILE A 574 -2.12 -7.61 -28.11
N SER A 575 -1.47 -8.76 -27.93
CA SER A 575 -0.46 -9.01 -26.89
C SER A 575 0.70 -9.86 -27.41
N ALA A 576 1.78 -10.01 -26.63
CA ALA A 576 2.95 -10.80 -27.06
C ALA A 576 3.65 -11.56 -25.93
N ALA A 577 4.21 -12.73 -26.28
CA ALA A 577 5.15 -13.49 -25.45
C ALA A 577 6.56 -12.93 -25.68
N VAL A 578 7.17 -12.46 -24.59
CA VAL A 578 8.43 -11.71 -24.64
C VAL A 578 9.43 -12.30 -23.66
N PHE A 579 10.73 -12.09 -23.92
CA PHE A 579 11.76 -12.55 -22.99
C PHE A 579 11.70 -11.77 -21.66
N PRO A 580 12.09 -12.39 -20.52
CA PRO A 580 12.15 -11.74 -19.22
C PRO A 580 13.02 -10.48 -19.26
N GLY A 581 12.52 -9.40 -18.67
CA GLY A 581 13.23 -8.11 -18.56
C GLY A 581 13.47 -7.40 -19.91
N PRO A 582 13.03 -6.15 -20.10
CA PRO A 582 13.34 -5.39 -21.31
C PRO A 582 14.84 -5.31 -21.64
N SER A 583 15.72 -5.23 -20.64
CA SER A 583 17.19 -5.25 -20.84
C SER A 583 17.70 -6.58 -21.42
N MET A 584 17.24 -7.70 -20.84
CA MET A 584 17.66 -9.05 -21.20
C MET A 584 17.03 -9.54 -22.50
N ALA A 585 15.78 -9.16 -22.78
CA ALA A 585 15.11 -9.42 -24.06
C ALA A 585 15.81 -8.76 -25.26
N LYS A 586 16.32 -7.51 -25.12
CA LYS A 586 17.15 -6.88 -26.14
C LYS A 586 18.45 -7.67 -26.38
N LYS A 587 19.10 -8.12 -25.30
CA LYS A 587 20.39 -8.85 -25.37
C LYS A 587 20.26 -10.26 -25.96
N MET A 588 19.27 -11.05 -25.55
CA MET A 588 19.18 -12.46 -25.95
C MET A 588 18.48 -12.67 -27.30
N VAL A 589 17.43 -11.88 -27.59
CA VAL A 589 16.50 -12.18 -28.69
C VAL A 589 16.13 -10.97 -29.56
N ARG A 590 16.75 -9.81 -29.30
CA ARG A 590 16.50 -8.53 -30.01
C ARG A 590 15.05 -8.05 -29.97
N GLN A 591 14.35 -8.29 -28.85
CA GLN A 591 13.03 -7.71 -28.59
C GLN A 591 13.17 -6.40 -27.82
N ASP A 592 12.80 -5.25 -28.41
CA ASP A 592 12.63 -3.99 -27.68
C ASP A 592 11.16 -3.79 -27.25
N TRP A 593 10.63 -4.76 -26.52
CA TRP A 593 9.20 -4.83 -26.25
C TRP A 593 8.69 -3.73 -25.29
N GLY A 594 9.58 -3.12 -24.49
CA GLY A 594 9.25 -1.94 -23.70
C GLY A 594 8.83 -0.72 -24.53
N ASN A 595 9.27 -0.65 -25.79
CA ASN A 595 8.96 0.44 -26.72
C ASN A 595 7.79 0.14 -27.68
N TRP A 596 7.16 -1.04 -27.59
CA TRP A 596 6.01 -1.39 -28.43
C TRP A 596 4.69 -0.83 -27.87
N SER A 597 3.62 -0.88 -28.68
CA SER A 597 2.29 -0.33 -28.38
C SER A 597 1.20 -1.40 -28.26
N LEU A 598 1.55 -2.58 -27.73
CA LEU A 598 0.62 -3.68 -27.45
C LEU A 598 -0.26 -3.36 -26.24
N ASP A 599 -1.39 -4.07 -26.10
CA ASP A 599 -2.29 -3.92 -24.95
C ASP A 599 -1.78 -4.66 -23.71
N ALA A 600 -1.03 -5.73 -23.93
CA ALA A 600 -0.39 -6.50 -22.86
C ALA A 600 0.90 -7.21 -23.29
N TYR A 601 1.80 -7.37 -22.33
CA TYR A 601 3.03 -8.17 -22.43
C TYR A 601 2.97 -9.37 -21.50
N PHE A 602 3.50 -10.50 -21.98
CA PHE A 602 3.60 -11.75 -21.24
C PHE A 602 5.09 -12.16 -21.17
N PRO A 603 5.89 -11.58 -20.24
CA PRO A 603 7.28 -11.98 -20.08
C PRO A 603 7.38 -13.45 -19.64
N MET A 604 8.16 -14.25 -20.36
CA MET A 604 8.33 -15.69 -20.16
C MET A 604 9.35 -15.98 -19.04
N ILE A 605 8.99 -15.64 -17.79
CA ILE A 605 9.86 -15.65 -16.60
C ILE A 605 10.06 -17.09 -16.07
N TYR A 606 10.66 -17.92 -16.90
CA TYR A 606 10.95 -19.32 -16.62
C TYR A 606 12.25 -19.41 -15.80
N ASN A 607 12.17 -19.21 -14.49
CA ASN A 607 13.35 -19.08 -13.62
C ASN A 607 14.29 -20.31 -13.66
N GLY A 608 13.75 -21.52 -13.87
CA GLY A 608 14.53 -22.75 -14.06
C GLY A 608 15.35 -22.80 -15.37
N PHE A 609 15.00 -21.97 -16.36
CA PHE A 609 15.79 -21.82 -17.60
C PHE A 609 17.10 -21.03 -17.35
N TYR A 610 17.19 -20.35 -16.21
CA TYR A 610 18.30 -19.45 -15.84
C TYR A 610 19.03 -19.85 -14.56
N TYR A 611 18.64 -20.97 -13.91
CA TYR A 611 19.10 -21.40 -12.58
C TYR A 611 18.79 -20.38 -11.45
N GLU A 612 17.75 -19.56 -11.62
CA GLU A 612 17.30 -18.56 -10.67
C GLU A 612 16.08 -19.06 -9.86
N GLY A 613 15.89 -18.55 -8.64
CA GLY A 613 14.72 -18.85 -7.80
C GLY A 613 13.55 -17.87 -7.99
N PRO A 614 12.46 -18.01 -7.21
CA PRO A 614 11.28 -17.17 -7.34
C PRO A 614 11.54 -15.67 -7.15
N GLU A 615 12.55 -15.28 -6.36
CA GLU A 615 13.00 -13.88 -6.18
C GLU A 615 13.60 -13.23 -7.45
N TRP A 616 13.80 -13.99 -8.52
CA TRP A 616 14.06 -13.45 -9.85
C TRP A 616 12.77 -13.01 -10.57
N ILE A 617 11.63 -13.63 -10.23
CA ILE A 617 10.32 -13.26 -10.78
C ILE A 617 9.97 -11.84 -10.36
N GLY A 618 10.12 -11.51 -9.07
CA GLY A 618 9.89 -10.15 -8.57
C GLY A 618 10.77 -9.11 -9.25
N ARG A 619 12.08 -9.39 -9.37
CA ARG A 619 13.03 -8.54 -10.11
C ARG A 619 12.60 -8.30 -11.57
N SER A 620 12.24 -9.36 -12.29
CA SER A 620 11.86 -9.27 -13.71
C SER A 620 10.50 -8.57 -13.91
N VAL A 621 9.52 -8.81 -13.04
CA VAL A 621 8.23 -8.10 -13.03
C VAL A 621 8.43 -6.62 -12.72
N GLN A 622 9.26 -6.27 -11.73
CA GLN A 622 9.52 -4.88 -11.36
C GLN A 622 10.18 -4.09 -12.51
N GLU A 623 11.18 -4.67 -13.19
CA GLU A 623 11.78 -4.08 -14.41
C GLU A 623 10.71 -3.91 -15.52
N SER A 624 9.88 -4.93 -15.71
CA SER A 624 8.81 -4.95 -16.72
C SER A 624 7.76 -3.86 -16.50
N VAL A 625 7.20 -3.78 -15.29
CA VAL A 625 6.17 -2.80 -14.91
C VAL A 625 6.74 -1.38 -14.99
N LYS A 626 7.95 -1.15 -14.46
CA LYS A 626 8.63 0.15 -14.52
C LYS A 626 8.91 0.62 -15.96
N THR A 627 9.21 -0.29 -16.88
CA THR A 627 9.50 0.06 -18.27
C THR A 627 8.23 0.33 -19.07
N VAL A 628 7.16 -0.43 -18.79
CA VAL A 628 5.84 -0.23 -19.43
C VAL A 628 5.16 1.05 -18.93
N ASP A 629 5.38 1.45 -17.68
CA ASP A 629 4.89 2.71 -17.09
C ASP A 629 3.39 2.94 -17.33
N GLY A 630 2.58 1.92 -16.99
CA GLY A 630 1.12 1.94 -17.12
C GLY A 630 0.56 1.86 -18.56
N ARG A 631 1.39 2.00 -19.61
CA ARG A 631 0.94 2.04 -21.02
C ARG A 631 0.29 0.74 -21.52
N ALA A 632 0.56 -0.38 -20.87
CA ALA A 632 0.03 -1.70 -21.19
C ALA A 632 -0.05 -2.55 -19.91
N LYS A 633 -0.71 -3.71 -19.97
CA LYS A 633 -0.71 -4.70 -18.88
C LYS A 633 0.56 -5.56 -18.93
N VAL A 634 1.03 -6.02 -17.77
CA VAL A 634 2.15 -6.97 -17.65
C VAL A 634 1.65 -8.20 -16.91
N TYR A 635 1.57 -9.34 -17.60
CA TYR A 635 1.17 -10.61 -17.00
C TYR A 635 2.40 -11.49 -16.81
N ALA A 636 2.73 -11.83 -15.57
CA ALA A 636 3.94 -12.61 -15.28
C ALA A 636 3.80 -14.04 -15.84
N GLY A 637 4.62 -14.39 -16.83
CA GLY A 637 4.62 -15.72 -17.45
C GLY A 637 5.39 -16.71 -16.60
N LEU A 638 4.68 -17.68 -16.02
CA LEU A 638 5.22 -18.63 -15.05
C LEU A 638 5.25 -20.04 -15.65
N MET A 639 6.43 -20.65 -15.69
CA MET A 639 6.61 -22.06 -16.06
C MET A 639 6.14 -22.93 -14.90
N PHE A 640 4.96 -23.55 -15.01
CA PHE A 640 4.33 -24.25 -13.87
C PHE A 640 5.21 -25.37 -13.27
N PRO A 641 5.94 -26.19 -14.04
CA PRO A 641 6.90 -27.17 -13.51
C PRO A 641 8.00 -26.55 -12.64
N ASP A 642 8.53 -25.37 -13.00
CA ASP A 642 9.64 -24.72 -12.30
C ASP A 642 9.22 -24.11 -10.95
N ILE A 643 7.96 -23.63 -10.84
CA ILE A 643 7.46 -22.96 -9.64
C ILE A 643 6.68 -23.88 -8.68
N LYS A 644 6.47 -25.15 -9.02
CA LYS A 644 5.52 -26.04 -8.31
C LYS A 644 5.77 -26.15 -6.80
N ASN A 645 7.05 -26.18 -6.38
CA ASN A 645 7.44 -26.31 -4.98
C ASN A 645 7.32 -25.00 -4.19
N ASP A 646 7.41 -23.86 -4.86
CA ASP A 646 7.45 -22.50 -4.31
C ASP A 646 6.25 -21.67 -4.78
N PHE A 647 5.12 -22.34 -5.08
CA PHE A 647 4.02 -21.79 -5.88
C PHE A 647 3.49 -20.46 -5.31
N GLU A 648 3.12 -20.41 -4.04
CA GLU A 648 2.62 -19.19 -3.39
C GLU A 648 3.70 -18.09 -3.31
N LYS A 649 4.99 -18.43 -3.19
CA LYS A 649 6.08 -17.44 -3.25
C LYS A 649 6.23 -16.86 -4.66
N ALA A 650 6.15 -17.69 -5.71
CA ALA A 650 6.19 -17.20 -7.09
C ALA A 650 5.01 -16.26 -7.41
N LEU A 651 3.85 -16.48 -6.79
CA LEU A 651 2.71 -15.58 -6.86
C LEU A 651 2.91 -14.29 -6.05
N ASP A 652 3.44 -14.36 -4.83
CA ASP A 652 3.81 -13.19 -4.02
C ASP A 652 4.79 -12.29 -4.80
N GLU A 653 5.87 -12.88 -5.32
CA GLU A 653 6.89 -12.20 -6.12
C GLU A 653 6.30 -11.53 -7.37
N ALA A 654 5.33 -12.15 -8.04
CA ALA A 654 4.66 -11.55 -9.21
C ALA A 654 3.67 -10.42 -8.83
N PHE A 655 2.77 -10.66 -7.88
CA PHE A 655 1.72 -9.71 -7.55
C PHE A 655 2.23 -8.51 -6.76
N ASP A 656 3.11 -8.73 -5.78
CA ASP A 656 3.57 -7.67 -4.89
C ASP A 656 4.56 -6.72 -5.61
N ASN A 657 5.26 -7.19 -6.66
CA ASN A 657 6.05 -6.36 -7.58
C ASN A 657 5.22 -5.73 -8.74
N GLY A 658 3.89 -5.85 -8.72
CA GLY A 658 3.00 -5.05 -9.56
C GLY A 658 2.44 -5.71 -10.83
N ALA A 659 2.59 -7.03 -11.04
CA ALA A 659 1.98 -7.69 -12.20
C ALA A 659 0.46 -7.47 -12.27
N SER A 660 -0.07 -7.29 -13.48
CA SER A 660 -1.51 -7.18 -13.76
C SER A 660 -2.27 -8.52 -13.62
N GLY A 661 -1.54 -9.59 -13.32
CA GLY A 661 -2.00 -10.97 -13.26
C GLY A 661 -0.86 -11.92 -13.60
N VAL A 662 -1.14 -13.23 -13.60
CA VAL A 662 -0.17 -14.29 -13.94
C VAL A 662 -0.64 -15.09 -15.16
N SER A 663 0.31 -15.69 -15.87
CA SER A 663 0.08 -16.51 -17.06
C SER A 663 0.81 -17.84 -16.92
N PHE A 664 0.08 -18.93 -16.73
CA PHE A 664 0.68 -20.25 -16.53
C PHE A 664 0.97 -20.95 -17.86
N PHE A 665 2.20 -21.46 -17.98
CA PHE A 665 2.67 -22.32 -19.06
C PHE A 665 2.83 -23.76 -18.53
N ASP A 666 2.42 -24.74 -19.34
CA ASP A 666 2.39 -26.18 -18.99
C ASP A 666 1.69 -26.51 -17.65
N GLY A 667 0.63 -25.76 -17.32
CA GLY A 667 -0.20 -25.95 -16.13
C GLY A 667 -1.19 -24.79 -15.90
N PRO A 668 -1.77 -24.66 -14.69
CA PRO A 668 -1.62 -25.53 -13.53
C PRO A 668 -2.44 -26.84 -13.65
N SER A 669 -2.28 -27.76 -12.70
CA SER A 669 -3.26 -28.82 -12.46
C SER A 669 -4.42 -28.32 -11.58
N ASP A 670 -5.54 -29.04 -11.59
CA ASP A 670 -6.78 -28.73 -10.85
C ASP A 670 -6.55 -28.43 -9.35
N GLU A 671 -5.67 -29.19 -8.69
CA GLU A 671 -5.19 -28.93 -7.32
C GLU A 671 -4.61 -27.52 -7.16
N TYR A 672 -3.78 -27.09 -8.11
CA TYR A 672 -3.10 -25.79 -8.09
C TYR A 672 -4.01 -24.66 -8.58
N LEU A 673 -5.04 -24.94 -9.38
CA LEU A 673 -6.12 -23.99 -9.66
C LEU A 673 -6.90 -23.66 -8.38
N HIS A 674 -7.28 -24.67 -7.58
CA HIS A 674 -7.93 -24.42 -6.28
C HIS A 674 -7.01 -23.72 -5.27
N ARG A 675 -5.70 -24.03 -5.24
CA ARG A 675 -4.71 -23.27 -4.43
C ARG A 675 -4.60 -21.82 -4.91
N PHE A 676 -4.57 -21.59 -6.23
CA PHE A 676 -4.53 -20.25 -6.81
C PHE A 676 -5.77 -19.43 -6.42
N LYS A 677 -6.96 -20.04 -6.45
CA LYS A 677 -8.21 -19.42 -5.99
C LYS A 677 -8.13 -18.98 -4.52
N ALA A 678 -7.68 -19.88 -3.65
CA ALA A 678 -7.50 -19.60 -2.22
C ALA A 678 -6.45 -18.49 -1.98
N TYR A 679 -5.38 -18.46 -2.78
CA TYR A 679 -4.38 -17.38 -2.75
C TYR A 679 -4.98 -16.02 -3.15
N LEU A 680 -5.75 -15.95 -4.25
CA LEU A 680 -6.39 -14.71 -4.72
C LEU A 680 -7.35 -14.14 -3.66
N ASP A 681 -8.20 -14.98 -3.08
CA ASP A 681 -9.13 -14.56 -2.02
C ASP A 681 -8.38 -14.11 -0.75
N LYS A 682 -7.33 -14.82 -0.33
CA LYS A 682 -6.48 -14.44 0.81
C LYS A 682 -5.81 -13.06 0.61
N LYS A 683 -5.38 -12.75 -0.61
CA LYS A 683 -4.76 -11.47 -0.98
C LYS A 683 -5.76 -10.35 -1.28
N GLY A 684 -7.07 -10.62 -1.25
CA GLY A 684 -8.11 -9.66 -1.61
C GLY A 684 -8.13 -9.28 -3.10
N LEU A 685 -7.45 -10.05 -3.96
CA LEU A 685 -7.41 -9.83 -5.40
C LEU A 685 -8.75 -10.26 -6.02
N LYS A 686 -9.20 -9.54 -7.05
CA LYS A 686 -10.41 -9.88 -7.80
C LYS A 686 -10.10 -10.09 -9.28
N THR A 687 -10.75 -11.10 -9.85
CA THR A 687 -10.62 -11.48 -11.25
C THR A 687 -11.68 -10.75 -12.07
N GLU A 688 -11.28 -10.21 -13.22
CA GLU A 688 -12.20 -9.70 -14.25
C GLU A 688 -12.85 -10.85 -15.05
#